data_AF-A0A485K4F1-F1
#
_entry.id   AF-A0A485K4F1-F1
#
_cell.length_a   1.000
_cell.length_b   1.000
_cell.length_c   1.000
_cell.angle_alpha   90.00
_cell.angle_beta   90.00
_cell.angle_gamma   90.00
#
_symmetry.space_group_name_H-M   'P 1'
#
loop_
_entity.id
_entity.type
_entity.pdbx_description
1 polymer ?
#
loop_
_entity_poly.entity_id
_entity_poly.type
_entity_poly.pdbx_seq_one_letter_code
_entity_poly.pdbx_strand_id
1 'polypeptide(L)'
;MRIFVGNLSLALGAEIAKQLRTCEVVGAVESIKQTQATKKRLVENREMDVPEADSPDAFVETPVVVYSDKHNVNMLLKRSHVAIYSILDDPDGCVDALKAFDEGATNDEPKLFIAISSVLTWAKTPNPAPLPEEWRGHREDTFKQRKPARKYAEYKAVETQVLSAKRDGLTTLIVAPGLIYGGPQSSLHVILRDAWLNPDQDVIVPSISDLKGANILPMINVYDLARIVAKAALTPPSGTSYVLAVDKSQSTLRDICGAISQTLGNGNLRDIGAADAEKLLVHDKSMTHLQLNLRFDTSGGAVEGLEVDWLYEAGLVANIESFTQDYIKCMDLRPLRVAVLGPPQVGKTHLSAALAKTYYLPHLTPASVAADLLSTANLDESLVPLREEVKKSRLNLREMPDAVLTELFKWKLASPGCRNQGYVLDGLPVTVDQARAMFYVPPTATAAAPEEGKEADEAKDDDDDDAKAKAAKPPPNLFVPNRVVILDAVRSLLEGRAQQLSQEDAEKTGNSETEFARRYEMFRKEKDPANQAGLVAYFERDNTLEVLELELDTEEMYASKKQFLDPIAKYMEQGGKPFNFHPTKDEIATQQRELERQAAAEAEAEQKRQAELLEKEILDKQSRVLSEKSRLEVIQREEMDILEARSKPLRAYLMETVIPILTEGMLEVVKVQPEDPIDYLADYLFKKGQDYIG
;
A
#
# COMPACT_ATOMS: atom_id res chain seq x y z
N MET A 1 -22.09 35.87 14.31
CA MET A 1 -20.89 36.20 13.51
C MET A 1 -20.73 35.16 12.40
N ARG A 2 -20.61 35.61 11.15
CA ARG A 2 -20.44 34.75 9.97
C ARG A 2 -18.99 34.78 9.48
N ILE A 3 -18.37 33.62 9.33
CA ILE A 3 -16.96 33.48 8.95
C ILE A 3 -16.87 32.69 7.64
N PHE A 4 -16.26 33.30 6.63
CA PHE A 4 -15.99 32.67 5.35
C PHE A 4 -14.62 31.97 5.37
N VAL A 5 -14.56 30.71 4.98
CA VAL A 5 -13.32 29.94 4.80
C VAL A 5 -13.10 29.64 3.31
N GLY A 6 -11.96 30.10 2.79
CA GLY A 6 -11.57 30.04 1.37
C GLY A 6 -11.63 28.66 0.75
N ASN A 7 -11.12 27.64 1.45
CA ASN A 7 -11.10 26.28 0.96
C ASN A 7 -11.36 25.28 2.11
N LEU A 8 -12.59 24.77 2.18
CA LEU A 8 -13.03 23.75 3.14
C LEU A 8 -12.66 22.32 2.71
N SER A 9 -12.12 22.14 1.51
CA SER A 9 -11.68 20.82 1.01
C SER A 9 -10.33 20.40 1.59
N LEU A 10 -9.51 21.37 2.01
CA LEU A 10 -8.19 21.14 2.58
C LEU A 10 -8.24 20.86 4.08
N ALA A 11 -7.24 20.15 4.58
CA ALA A 11 -7.14 19.76 5.99
C ALA A 11 -7.16 20.97 6.94
N LEU A 12 -6.42 22.04 6.58
CA LEU A 12 -6.38 23.27 7.36
C LEU A 12 -7.76 23.95 7.43
N GLY A 13 -8.45 24.11 6.30
CA GLY A 13 -9.76 24.75 6.26
C GLY A 13 -10.83 23.95 7.02
N ALA A 14 -10.81 22.62 6.90
CA ALA A 14 -11.68 21.74 7.66
C ALA A 14 -11.43 21.84 9.17
N GLU A 15 -10.17 21.92 9.60
CA GLU A 15 -9.83 22.04 11.02
C GLU A 15 -10.13 23.45 11.57
N ILE A 16 -9.92 24.53 10.79
CA ILE A 16 -10.35 25.88 11.18
C ILE A 16 -11.86 25.89 11.44
N ALA A 17 -12.65 25.32 10.53
CA ALA A 17 -14.09 25.22 10.70
C ALA A 17 -14.47 24.45 11.97
N LYS A 18 -13.71 23.40 12.33
CA LYS A 18 -13.91 22.60 13.53
C LYS A 18 -13.74 23.40 14.83
N GLN A 19 -12.81 24.37 14.83
CA GLN A 19 -12.54 25.25 15.98
C GLN A 19 -13.58 26.39 16.11
N LEU A 20 -14.34 26.70 15.05
CA LEU A 20 -15.31 27.82 15.01
C LEU A 20 -16.75 27.37 15.32
N ARG A 21 -16.95 26.65 16.43
CA ARG A 21 -18.25 26.02 16.77
C ARG A 21 -19.37 26.99 17.12
N THR A 22 -19.00 28.15 17.64
CA THR A 22 -19.92 29.22 18.08
C THR A 22 -20.32 30.17 16.94
N CYS A 23 -19.77 29.99 15.74
CA CYS A 23 -19.95 30.87 14.59
C CYS A 23 -20.68 30.18 13.44
N GLU A 24 -21.31 30.98 12.58
CA GLU A 24 -21.82 30.47 11.30
C GLU A 24 -20.66 30.39 10.29
N VAL A 25 -20.15 29.19 10.05
CA VAL A 25 -19.09 28.95 9.08
C VAL A 25 -19.70 28.73 7.70
N VAL A 26 -19.24 29.52 6.72
CA VAL A 26 -19.56 29.38 5.29
C VAL A 26 -18.25 29.26 4.51
N GLY A 27 -18.28 28.72 3.29
CA GLY A 27 -17.04 28.61 2.52
C GLY A 27 -17.18 27.93 1.17
N ALA A 28 -16.03 27.74 0.52
CA ALA A 28 -15.96 27.08 -0.78
C ALA A 28 -15.30 25.71 -0.70
N VAL A 29 -15.66 24.81 -1.62
CA VAL A 29 -15.04 23.50 -1.84
C VAL A 29 -14.58 23.36 -3.29
N GLU A 30 -13.55 22.55 -3.52
CA GLU A 30 -12.99 22.30 -4.85
C GLU A 30 -13.96 21.56 -5.79
N SER A 31 -14.78 20.66 -5.24
CA SER A 31 -15.68 19.80 -6.04
C SER A 31 -17.11 19.81 -5.53
N ILE A 32 -18.06 19.83 -6.46
CA ILE A 32 -19.52 19.67 -6.19
C ILE A 32 -19.80 18.42 -5.36
N LYS A 33 -19.03 17.33 -5.55
CA LYS A 33 -19.21 16.08 -4.80
C LYS A 33 -18.97 16.26 -3.29
N GLN A 34 -18.16 17.23 -2.90
CA GLN A 34 -17.82 17.51 -1.50
C GLN A 34 -18.87 18.39 -0.82
N THR A 35 -19.66 19.16 -1.58
CA THR A 35 -20.58 20.18 -1.05
C THR A 35 -21.55 19.62 0.01
N GLN A 36 -22.23 18.51 -0.27
CA GLN A 36 -23.19 17.93 0.68
C GLN A 36 -22.51 17.37 1.94
N ALA A 37 -21.39 16.65 1.79
CA ALA A 37 -20.66 16.07 2.92
C ALA A 37 -20.07 17.16 3.82
N THR A 38 -19.51 18.22 3.24
CA THR A 38 -18.99 19.37 3.97
C THR A 38 -20.10 20.14 4.66
N LYS A 39 -21.24 20.38 3.99
CA LYS A 39 -22.41 21.02 4.62
C LYS A 39 -22.87 20.23 5.85
N LYS A 40 -22.97 18.91 5.75
CA LYS A 40 -23.35 18.05 6.88
C LYS A 40 -22.35 18.19 8.05
N ARG A 41 -21.05 18.16 7.78
CA ARG A 41 -19.99 18.33 8.80
C ARG A 41 -20.07 19.69 9.50
N LEU A 42 -20.31 20.78 8.76
CA LEU A 42 -20.45 22.11 9.36
C LEU A 42 -21.65 22.20 10.30
N VAL A 43 -22.77 21.58 9.93
CA VAL A 43 -23.98 21.51 10.77
C VAL A 43 -23.72 20.68 12.03
N GLU A 44 -23.09 19.51 11.91
CA GLU A 44 -22.75 18.64 13.04
C GLU A 44 -21.75 19.27 14.02
N ASN A 45 -20.90 20.18 13.54
CA ASN A 45 -19.87 20.83 14.35
C ASN A 45 -20.39 22.08 15.11
N ARG A 46 -21.58 22.56 14.80
CA ARG A 46 -22.17 23.76 15.42
C ARG A 46 -22.77 23.44 16.79
N GLU A 47 -22.53 24.29 17.78
CA GLU A 47 -23.18 24.18 19.09
C GLU A 47 -24.67 24.55 19.03
N MET A 48 -25.51 23.79 19.73
CA MET A 48 -26.99 23.79 19.58
C MET A 48 -27.70 25.06 20.09
N ASP A 49 -27.02 25.94 20.83
CA ASP A 49 -27.65 27.07 21.55
C ASP A 49 -27.66 28.42 20.80
N VAL A 50 -27.45 28.42 19.47
CA VAL A 50 -27.64 29.65 18.67
C VAL A 50 -29.05 29.65 18.06
N PRO A 51 -29.92 30.62 18.39
CA PRO A 51 -31.34 30.61 18.00
C PRO A 51 -31.56 30.34 16.51
N GLU A 52 -32.52 29.47 16.19
CA GLU A 52 -33.00 29.27 14.83
C GLU A 52 -33.78 30.51 14.35
N ALA A 53 -33.34 30.98 13.18
CA ALA A 53 -33.86 32.00 12.27
C ALA A 53 -35.29 32.55 12.50
N ASP A 54 -35.36 33.83 12.90
CA ASP A 54 -36.41 34.78 12.46
C ASP A 54 -35.92 36.23 12.61
N SER A 55 -34.75 36.52 12.02
CA SER A 55 -34.21 37.87 11.84
C SER A 55 -33.72 38.01 10.38
N PRO A 56 -33.52 39.25 9.86
CA PRO A 56 -32.92 39.49 8.55
C PRO A 56 -31.54 38.81 8.33
N ASP A 57 -30.95 38.24 9.40
CA ASP A 57 -29.85 37.27 9.40
C ASP A 57 -30.31 35.80 9.19
N ALA A 58 -31.26 35.56 8.28
CA ALA A 58 -31.73 34.22 7.97
C ALA A 58 -30.59 33.29 7.47
N PHE A 59 -30.70 32.00 7.81
CA PHE A 59 -29.75 30.93 7.48
C PHE A 59 -29.35 30.98 5.99
N VAL A 60 -28.05 30.93 5.67
CA VAL A 60 -27.64 30.78 4.28
C VAL A 60 -28.09 29.40 3.79
N GLU A 61 -29.06 29.32 2.87
CA GLU A 61 -29.58 28.05 2.34
C GLU A 61 -28.44 27.15 1.79
N THR A 62 -27.42 27.78 1.23
CA THR A 62 -26.21 27.20 0.65
C THR A 62 -24.93 27.70 1.34
N PRO A 63 -24.60 27.20 2.55
CA PRO A 63 -23.43 27.66 3.31
C PRO A 63 -22.10 27.18 2.69
N VAL A 64 -22.17 26.21 1.77
CA VAL A 64 -21.02 25.64 1.06
C VAL A 64 -21.27 25.78 -0.44
N VAL A 65 -20.33 26.42 -1.13
CA VAL A 65 -20.37 26.65 -2.58
C VAL A 65 -19.15 26.03 -3.25
N VAL A 66 -19.16 25.92 -4.56
CA VAL A 66 -18.02 25.36 -5.30
C VAL A 66 -17.11 26.52 -5.71
N TYR A 67 -15.79 26.31 -5.62
CA TYR A 67 -14.80 27.34 -5.93
C TYR A 67 -14.95 27.95 -7.33
N SER A 68 -15.38 27.15 -8.30
CA SER A 68 -15.64 27.60 -9.68
C SER A 68 -16.83 28.56 -9.81
N ASP A 69 -17.74 28.57 -8.82
CA ASP A 69 -18.93 29.43 -8.82
C ASP A 69 -18.62 30.78 -8.18
N LYS A 70 -17.92 31.63 -8.95
CA LYS A 70 -17.49 32.96 -8.51
C LYS A 70 -18.66 33.84 -8.03
N HIS A 71 -19.85 33.67 -8.59
CA HIS A 71 -21.01 34.49 -8.22
C HIS A 71 -21.43 34.20 -6.77
N ASN A 72 -21.61 32.93 -6.44
CA ASN A 72 -22.02 32.52 -5.10
C ASN A 72 -20.90 32.72 -4.06
N VAL A 73 -19.63 32.50 -4.43
CA VAL A 73 -18.47 32.83 -3.57
C VAL A 73 -18.48 34.32 -3.19
N ASN A 74 -18.62 35.22 -4.18
CA ASN A 74 -18.67 36.67 -3.92
C ASN A 74 -19.88 37.07 -3.07
N MET A 75 -21.02 36.43 -3.26
CA MET A 75 -22.21 36.68 -2.44
C MET A 75 -21.96 36.33 -0.96
N LEU A 76 -21.34 35.18 -0.70
CA LEU A 76 -21.01 34.76 0.67
C LEU A 76 -19.96 35.68 1.30
N LEU A 77 -18.93 36.08 0.55
CA LEU A 77 -17.91 37.01 1.02
C LEU A 77 -18.51 38.34 1.46
N LYS A 78 -19.38 38.94 0.65
CA LYS A 78 -20.06 40.20 0.97
C LYS A 78 -20.92 40.11 2.22
N ARG A 79 -21.47 38.94 2.54
CA ARG A 79 -22.33 38.69 3.71
C ARG A 79 -21.58 38.22 4.95
N SER A 80 -20.26 38.06 4.88
CA SER A 80 -19.43 37.55 5.97
C SER A 80 -18.78 38.69 6.75
N HIS A 81 -18.60 38.47 8.05
CA HIS A 81 -17.95 39.42 8.96
C HIS A 81 -16.43 39.21 8.96
N VAL A 82 -16.01 37.96 8.82
CA VAL A 82 -14.60 37.57 8.67
C VAL A 82 -14.43 36.73 7.42
N ALA A 83 -13.35 36.94 6.69
CA ALA A 83 -12.92 36.07 5.61
C ALA A 83 -11.51 35.55 5.86
N ILE A 84 -11.33 34.23 5.78
CA ILE A 84 -10.07 33.53 5.95
C ILE A 84 -9.69 32.92 4.60
N TYR A 85 -8.61 33.39 4.00
CA TYR A 85 -8.12 32.93 2.69
C TYR A 85 -6.65 32.56 2.75
N SER A 86 -6.27 31.49 2.05
CA SER A 86 -4.89 31.02 1.99
C SER A 86 -4.22 31.46 0.69
N ILE A 87 -3.15 32.25 0.81
CA ILE A 87 -2.29 32.65 -0.31
C ILE A 87 -1.53 31.43 -0.86
N LEU A 88 -1.29 30.41 -0.02
CA LEU A 88 -0.58 29.20 -0.42
C LEU A 88 -1.36 28.38 -1.44
N ASP A 89 -2.69 28.42 -1.36
CA ASP A 89 -3.57 27.61 -2.20
C ASP A 89 -3.92 28.34 -3.49
N ASP A 90 -4.30 29.62 -3.41
CA ASP A 90 -4.63 30.46 -4.56
C ASP A 90 -4.29 31.94 -4.33
N PRO A 91 -3.09 32.40 -4.76
CA PRO A 91 -2.67 33.79 -4.63
C PRO A 91 -3.60 34.78 -5.36
N ASP A 92 -4.04 34.44 -6.57
CA ASP A 92 -4.90 35.29 -7.39
C ASP A 92 -6.31 35.36 -6.80
N GLY A 93 -6.84 34.20 -6.42
CA GLY A 93 -8.13 34.07 -5.73
C GLY A 93 -8.18 34.85 -4.41
N CYS A 94 -7.07 34.91 -3.66
CA CYS A 94 -6.98 35.72 -2.45
C CYS A 94 -7.18 37.22 -2.71
N VAL A 95 -6.62 37.75 -3.80
CA VAL A 95 -6.77 39.17 -4.18
C VAL A 95 -8.19 39.46 -4.67
N ASP A 96 -8.77 38.57 -5.48
CA ASP A 96 -10.15 38.71 -5.94
C ASP A 96 -11.15 38.61 -4.78
N ALA A 97 -10.92 37.69 -3.84
CA ALA A 97 -11.73 37.56 -2.64
C ALA A 97 -11.65 38.81 -1.75
N LEU A 98 -10.46 39.40 -1.59
CA LEU A 98 -10.27 40.66 -0.86
C LEU A 98 -11.11 41.78 -1.48
N LYS A 99 -11.10 41.94 -2.81
CA LYS A 99 -11.93 42.95 -3.50
C LYS A 99 -13.42 42.71 -3.26
N ALA A 100 -13.89 41.48 -3.44
CA ALA A 100 -15.30 41.14 -3.23
C ALA A 100 -15.74 41.34 -1.77
N PHE A 101 -14.88 41.03 -0.82
CA PHE A 101 -15.12 41.24 0.61
C PHE A 101 -15.16 42.73 0.98
N ASP A 102 -14.25 43.51 0.40
CA ASP A 102 -14.15 44.96 0.60
C ASP A 102 -15.33 45.74 0.02
N GLU A 103 -15.90 45.29 -1.12
CA GLU A 103 -17.15 45.84 -1.67
C GLU A 103 -18.34 45.72 -0.70
N GLY A 104 -18.29 44.77 0.22
CA GLY A 104 -19.31 44.59 1.24
C GLY A 104 -18.98 45.28 2.57
N ALA A 105 -17.83 45.93 2.73
CA ALA A 105 -17.44 46.58 3.97
C ALA A 105 -18.11 47.96 4.09
N THR A 106 -18.75 48.23 5.23
CA THR A 106 -19.33 49.54 5.54
C THR A 106 -18.81 50.02 6.89
N ASN A 107 -18.88 51.33 7.16
CA ASN A 107 -18.38 51.89 8.41
C ASN A 107 -19.17 51.41 9.65
N ASP A 108 -20.41 50.96 9.45
CA ASP A 108 -21.31 50.49 10.52
C ASP A 108 -21.11 49.00 10.86
N GLU A 109 -20.52 48.21 9.94
CA GLU A 109 -20.23 46.78 10.11
C GLU A 109 -18.73 46.49 9.85
N PRO A 110 -17.87 46.57 10.88
CA PRO A 110 -16.45 46.34 10.71
C PRO A 110 -16.17 44.89 10.31
N LYS A 111 -15.34 44.73 9.29
CA LYS A 111 -14.95 43.43 8.73
C LYS A 111 -13.48 43.12 8.95
N LEU A 112 -13.16 41.83 9.07
CA LEU A 112 -11.79 41.32 9.22
C LEU A 112 -11.43 40.38 8.07
N PHE A 113 -10.35 40.69 7.36
CA PHE A 113 -9.79 39.82 6.34
C PHE A 113 -8.47 39.20 6.83
N ILE A 114 -8.45 37.88 6.98
CA ILE A 114 -7.27 37.11 7.38
C ILE A 114 -6.71 36.40 6.15
N ALA A 115 -5.47 36.74 5.77
CA ALA A 115 -4.74 36.02 4.74
C ALA A 115 -3.68 35.12 5.38
N ILE A 116 -3.77 33.81 5.12
CA ILE A 116 -2.78 32.80 5.52
C ILE A 116 -1.68 32.80 4.46
N SER A 117 -0.49 33.26 4.84
CA SER A 117 0.70 33.31 4.01
C SER A 117 1.65 32.16 4.37
N SER A 118 2.97 32.39 4.38
CA SER A 118 3.98 31.49 4.91
C SER A 118 5.29 32.23 5.21
N VAL A 119 6.05 31.69 6.16
CA VAL A 119 7.46 32.06 6.41
C VAL A 119 8.37 31.91 5.18
N LEU A 120 7.95 31.21 4.13
CA LEU A 120 8.67 31.13 2.86
C LEU A 120 8.92 32.50 2.22
N THR A 121 8.11 33.52 2.52
CA THR A 121 8.35 34.91 2.10
C THR A 121 9.60 35.54 2.75
N TRP A 122 10.19 34.86 3.72
CA TRP A 122 11.45 35.23 4.39
C TRP A 122 12.66 34.44 3.89
N ALA A 123 12.51 33.51 2.94
CA ALA A 123 13.51 32.50 2.61
C ALA A 123 14.92 33.01 2.20
N LYS A 124 15.06 34.28 1.80
CA LYS A 124 16.35 34.92 1.48
C LYS A 124 16.70 36.07 2.42
N THR A 125 16.03 36.17 3.55
CA THR A 125 16.32 37.16 4.59
C THR A 125 17.65 36.78 5.24
N PRO A 126 18.69 37.62 5.18
CA PRO A 126 19.97 37.30 5.77
C PRO A 126 19.86 37.34 7.29
N ASN A 127 20.56 36.43 7.97
CA ASN A 127 20.81 36.60 9.40
C ASN A 127 21.74 37.81 9.59
N PRO A 128 21.61 38.55 10.70
CA PRO A 128 22.49 39.67 11.00
C PRO A 128 23.96 39.20 11.03
N ALA A 129 24.85 39.99 10.43
CA ALA A 129 26.28 39.71 10.39
C ALA A 129 27.05 40.98 10.80
N PRO A 130 27.78 40.98 11.94
CA PRO A 130 27.96 39.87 12.88
C PRO A 130 26.66 39.52 13.64
N LEU A 131 26.55 38.27 14.13
CA LEU A 131 25.44 37.82 14.97
C LEU A 131 25.56 38.44 16.37
N PRO A 132 24.60 39.28 16.80
CA PRO A 132 24.56 39.76 18.19
C PRO A 132 24.37 38.60 19.18
N GLU A 133 25.01 38.65 20.35
CA GLU A 133 24.86 37.61 21.40
C GLU A 133 23.41 37.45 21.89
N GLU A 134 22.62 38.52 21.83
CA GLU A 134 21.20 38.54 22.20
C GLU A 134 20.27 38.12 21.05
N TRP A 135 20.78 37.93 19.83
CA TRP A 135 19.92 37.58 18.70
C TRP A 135 19.38 36.16 18.86
N ARG A 136 18.05 36.06 18.99
CA ARG A 136 17.33 34.78 19.16
C ARG A 136 16.61 34.33 17.89
N GLY A 137 16.51 35.18 16.88
CA GLY A 137 15.81 34.91 15.62
C GLY A 137 15.26 36.18 14.98
N HIS A 138 14.67 36.03 13.80
CA HIS A 138 13.83 37.05 13.19
C HIS A 138 12.55 37.23 14.00
N ARG A 139 12.06 38.47 14.10
CA ARG A 139 10.84 38.80 14.85
C ARG A 139 9.76 39.32 13.91
N GLU A 140 8.50 39.11 14.30
CA GLU A 140 7.35 39.48 13.44
C GLU A 140 7.26 40.99 13.16
N ASP A 141 7.69 41.85 14.08
CA ASP A 141 7.75 43.31 13.92
C ASP A 141 8.69 43.75 12.77
N THR A 142 9.74 42.96 12.51
CA THR A 142 10.71 43.21 11.44
C THR A 142 10.24 42.74 10.06
N PHE A 143 9.00 42.26 9.92
CA PHE A 143 8.51 41.65 8.67
C PHE A 143 8.73 42.51 7.43
N LYS A 144 8.66 43.84 7.52
CA LYS A 144 8.90 44.74 6.38
C LYS A 144 10.30 44.57 5.76
N GLN A 145 11.29 44.13 6.55
CA GLN A 145 12.68 43.94 6.13
C GLN A 145 12.93 42.58 5.45
N ARG A 146 11.94 41.67 5.46
CA ARG A 146 12.06 40.31 4.89
C ARG A 146 12.37 40.32 3.40
N LYS A 147 13.15 39.33 2.96
CA LYS A 147 13.48 39.10 1.55
C LYS A 147 12.98 37.71 1.11
N PRO A 148 12.05 37.64 0.15
CA PRO A 148 11.58 36.37 -0.39
C PRO A 148 12.56 35.82 -1.41
N ALA A 149 12.57 34.50 -1.60
CA ALA A 149 13.13 33.91 -2.82
C ALA A 149 12.25 34.28 -4.02
N ARG A 150 12.81 34.25 -5.25
CA ARG A 150 12.08 34.57 -6.49
C ARG A 150 10.75 33.80 -6.61
N LYS A 151 10.74 32.53 -6.20
CA LYS A 151 9.55 31.66 -6.21
C LYS A 151 8.40 32.17 -5.31
N TYR A 152 8.71 32.92 -4.25
CA TYR A 152 7.72 33.42 -3.27
C TYR A 152 7.54 34.94 -3.33
N ALA A 153 8.06 35.58 -4.38
CA ALA A 153 7.92 37.02 -4.57
C ALA A 153 6.45 37.43 -4.77
N GLU A 154 5.68 36.58 -5.46
CA GLU A 154 4.23 36.75 -5.64
C GLU A 154 3.48 36.71 -4.31
N TYR A 155 3.79 35.77 -3.42
CA TYR A 155 3.15 35.70 -2.10
C TYR A 155 3.37 36.98 -1.30
N LYS A 156 4.60 37.51 -1.31
CA LYS A 156 4.90 38.80 -0.68
C LYS A 156 4.14 39.96 -1.34
N ALA A 157 3.94 39.94 -2.65
CA ALA A 157 3.17 40.95 -3.35
C ALA A 157 1.69 40.93 -2.92
N VAL A 158 1.10 39.74 -2.81
CA VAL A 158 -0.28 39.56 -2.30
C VAL A 158 -0.38 40.00 -0.83
N GLU A 159 0.56 39.60 0.04
CA GLU A 159 0.62 40.10 1.43
C GLU A 159 0.62 41.63 1.48
N THR A 160 1.40 42.28 0.61
CA THR A 160 1.49 43.75 0.56
C THR A 160 0.17 44.38 0.11
N GLN A 161 -0.52 43.78 -0.86
CA GLN A 161 -1.84 44.23 -1.29
C GLN A 161 -2.88 44.13 -0.16
N VAL A 162 -2.94 42.98 0.53
CA VAL A 162 -3.83 42.76 1.68
C VAL A 162 -3.55 43.77 2.80
N LEU A 163 -2.29 44.00 3.14
CA LEU A 163 -1.91 44.99 4.16
C LEU A 163 -2.28 46.42 3.75
N SER A 164 -2.18 46.75 2.47
CA SER A 164 -2.51 48.09 1.95
C SER A 164 -4.01 48.38 1.87
N ALA A 165 -4.85 47.33 1.89
CA ALA A 165 -6.31 47.47 1.83
C ALA A 165 -6.94 47.88 3.18
N LYS A 166 -6.16 47.93 4.26
CA LYS A 166 -6.62 48.35 5.59
C LYS A 166 -7.17 49.77 5.54
N ARG A 167 -8.42 49.94 5.99
CA ARG A 167 -9.15 51.23 6.05
C ARG A 167 -10.18 51.21 7.17
N ASP A 168 -10.80 52.34 7.46
CA ASP A 168 -11.91 52.39 8.41
C ASP A 168 -13.03 51.45 7.95
N GLY A 169 -13.46 50.52 8.81
CA GLY A 169 -14.41 49.46 8.48
C GLY A 169 -13.82 48.16 7.91
N LEU A 170 -12.55 48.12 7.48
CA LEU A 170 -11.86 46.89 7.05
C LEU A 170 -10.50 46.73 7.72
N THR A 171 -10.42 45.76 8.62
CA THR A 171 -9.16 45.31 9.23
C THR A 171 -8.57 44.18 8.40
N THR A 172 -7.26 44.22 8.17
CA THR A 172 -6.54 43.13 7.50
C THR A 172 -5.45 42.57 8.41
N LEU A 173 -5.30 41.25 8.36
CA LEU A 173 -4.37 40.48 9.17
C LEU A 173 -3.67 39.45 8.29
N ILE A 174 -2.34 39.41 8.33
CA ILE A 174 -1.56 38.34 7.73
C ILE A 174 -1.17 37.36 8.82
N VAL A 175 -1.47 36.08 8.65
CA VAL A 175 -0.91 35.00 9.47
C VAL A 175 0.14 34.28 8.63
N ALA A 176 1.39 34.31 9.07
CA ALA A 176 2.53 33.70 8.41
C ALA A 176 2.94 32.42 9.15
N PRO A 177 2.38 31.25 8.77
CA PRO A 177 2.75 29.98 9.37
C PRO A 177 4.16 29.54 8.98
N GLY A 178 4.77 28.78 9.89
CA GLY A 178 5.90 27.89 9.61
C GLY A 178 5.61 26.87 8.51
N LEU A 179 6.57 26.01 8.21
CA LEU A 179 6.33 24.84 7.38
C LEU A 179 5.29 23.95 8.06
N ILE A 180 4.14 23.80 7.39
CA ILE A 180 3.01 23.08 7.95
C ILE A 180 3.30 21.57 7.90
N TYR A 181 3.19 20.92 9.06
CA TYR A 181 3.19 19.46 9.17
C TYR A 181 1.86 18.97 9.77
N GLY A 182 1.60 17.68 9.62
CA GLY A 182 0.31 17.08 10.00
C GLY A 182 -0.69 17.08 8.85
N GLY A 183 -1.65 16.15 8.96
CA GLY A 183 -2.59 15.88 7.89
C GLY A 183 -1.96 15.29 6.61
N PRO A 184 -2.78 15.06 5.58
CA PRO A 184 -2.36 14.36 4.35
C PRO A 184 -1.43 15.18 3.43
N GLN A 185 -1.27 16.48 3.66
CA GLN A 185 -0.52 17.40 2.77
C GLN A 185 0.80 17.90 3.38
N SER A 186 1.35 17.17 4.35
CA SER A 186 2.62 17.53 5.01
C SER A 186 3.80 17.58 4.02
N SER A 187 4.66 18.60 4.15
CA SER A 187 5.93 18.67 3.40
C SER A 187 6.88 17.50 3.71
N LEU A 188 6.65 16.81 4.84
CA LEU A 188 7.42 15.66 5.28
C LEU A 188 6.88 14.33 4.75
N HIS A 189 5.76 14.34 4.00
CA HIS A 189 5.07 13.11 3.60
C HIS A 189 5.97 12.12 2.86
N VAL A 190 6.86 12.60 1.97
CA VAL A 190 7.77 11.72 1.22
C VAL A 190 8.74 11.00 2.17
N ILE A 191 9.36 11.74 3.11
CA ILE A 191 10.29 11.17 4.10
C ILE A 191 9.57 10.17 5.01
N LEU A 192 8.37 10.52 5.49
CA LEU A 192 7.55 9.64 6.34
C LEU A 192 7.14 8.36 5.61
N ARG A 193 6.69 8.48 4.35
CA ARG A 193 6.29 7.34 3.52
C ARG A 193 7.48 6.44 3.19
N ASP A 194 8.61 7.01 2.84
CA ASP A 194 9.78 6.22 2.45
C ASP A 194 10.39 5.50 3.66
N ALA A 195 10.41 6.14 4.84
CA ALA A 195 10.76 5.50 6.11
C ALA A 195 9.76 4.39 6.48
N TRP A 196 8.47 4.63 6.26
CA TRP A 196 7.44 3.62 6.47
C TRP A 196 7.64 2.41 5.57
N LEU A 197 7.86 2.59 4.27
CA LEU A 197 8.00 1.52 3.28
C LEU A 197 9.31 0.73 3.43
N ASN A 198 10.40 1.40 3.85
CA ASN A 198 11.73 0.81 3.92
C ASN A 198 12.28 0.90 5.37
N PRO A 199 11.65 0.21 6.34
CA PRO A 199 11.99 0.37 7.75
C PRO A 199 13.43 -0.05 8.09
N ASP A 200 14.03 -0.93 7.28
CA ASP A 200 15.40 -1.41 7.48
C ASP A 200 16.46 -0.50 6.83
N GLN A 201 16.07 0.46 5.99
CA GLN A 201 16.99 1.38 5.31
C GLN A 201 17.16 2.69 6.09
N ASP A 202 18.36 3.26 6.03
CA ASP A 202 18.67 4.54 6.65
C ASP A 202 17.85 5.67 5.97
N VAL A 203 17.25 6.53 6.79
CA VAL A 203 16.50 7.68 6.29
C VAL A 203 17.47 8.68 5.65
N ILE A 204 17.17 9.07 4.41
CA ILE A 204 17.97 10.06 3.68
C ILE A 204 17.70 11.44 4.25
N VAL A 205 18.75 12.20 4.52
CA VAL A 205 18.66 13.64 4.85
C VAL A 205 18.77 14.44 3.55
N PRO A 206 17.67 15.03 3.03
CA PRO A 206 17.69 15.71 1.74
C PRO A 206 18.28 17.12 1.89
N SER A 207 19.60 17.24 2.03
CA SER A 207 20.30 18.53 2.15
C SER A 207 21.13 18.80 0.89
N ILE A 208 20.86 19.91 0.20
CA ILE A 208 21.73 20.39 -0.90
C ILE A 208 22.94 21.14 -0.34
N SER A 209 22.77 21.78 0.81
CA SER A 209 23.81 22.61 1.40
C SER A 209 24.88 21.80 2.12
N ASP A 210 26.08 22.39 2.25
CA ASP A 210 27.18 21.85 3.05
C ASP A 210 26.85 21.73 4.55
N LEU A 211 25.71 22.28 4.99
CA LEU A 211 25.22 22.16 6.37
C LEU A 211 24.76 20.74 6.72
N LYS A 212 24.64 19.83 5.74
CA LYS A 212 24.23 18.43 5.96
C LYS A 212 23.00 18.31 6.86
N GLY A 213 21.96 19.09 6.60
CA GLY A 213 20.71 19.08 7.37
C GLY A 213 20.75 19.85 8.70
N ALA A 214 21.82 20.57 9.04
CA ALA A 214 21.87 21.44 10.22
C ALA A 214 21.08 22.76 10.05
N ASN A 215 20.38 22.94 8.93
CA ASN A 215 19.50 24.07 8.72
C ASN A 215 18.27 23.98 9.62
N ILE A 216 17.89 25.11 10.22
CA ILE A 216 16.75 25.22 11.12
C ILE A 216 15.47 25.40 10.31
N LEU A 217 14.48 24.56 10.60
CA LEU A 217 13.17 24.59 9.95
C LEU A 217 12.12 25.13 10.93
N PRO A 218 11.60 26.35 10.71
CA PRO A 218 10.46 26.85 11.47
C PRO A 218 9.21 26.12 11.00
N MET A 219 8.58 25.36 11.89
CA MET A 219 7.44 24.49 11.57
C MET A 219 6.21 24.85 12.41
N ILE A 220 5.05 24.34 12.01
CA ILE A 220 3.83 24.37 12.82
C ILE A 220 2.91 23.22 12.44
N ASN A 221 2.24 22.63 13.44
CA ASN A 221 1.26 21.60 13.19
C ASN A 221 -0.04 22.21 12.62
N VAL A 222 -0.70 21.51 11.69
CA VAL A 222 -1.97 21.94 11.08
C VAL A 222 -3.08 22.24 12.11
N TYR A 223 -3.16 21.47 13.21
CA TYR A 223 -4.14 21.66 14.27
C TYR A 223 -3.88 22.93 15.07
N ASP A 224 -2.62 23.19 15.43
CA ASP A 224 -2.24 24.40 16.16
C ASP A 224 -2.41 25.65 15.30
N LEU A 225 -2.05 25.57 14.02
CA LEU A 225 -2.30 26.64 13.07
C LEU A 225 -3.81 26.95 12.95
N ALA A 226 -4.64 25.91 12.86
CA ALA A 226 -6.10 26.10 12.81
C ALA A 226 -6.64 26.79 14.08
N ARG A 227 -6.12 26.42 15.26
CA ARG A 227 -6.47 27.07 16.53
C ARG A 227 -6.03 28.53 16.58
N ILE A 228 -4.80 28.85 16.17
CA ILE A 228 -4.31 30.24 16.09
C ILE A 228 -5.18 31.07 15.14
N VAL A 229 -5.47 30.56 13.94
CA VAL A 229 -6.28 31.28 12.94
C VAL A 229 -7.72 31.47 13.44
N ALA A 230 -8.32 30.46 14.06
CA ALA A 230 -9.66 30.57 14.63
C ALA A 230 -9.71 31.57 15.79
N LYS A 231 -8.74 31.55 16.71
CA LYS A 231 -8.63 32.53 17.80
C LYS A 231 -8.40 33.94 17.27
N ALA A 232 -7.54 34.12 16.28
CA ALA A 232 -7.32 35.42 15.62
C ALA A 232 -8.58 35.93 14.87
N ALA A 233 -9.42 35.03 14.36
CA ALA A 233 -10.70 35.38 13.74
C ALA A 233 -11.74 35.86 14.76
N LEU A 234 -11.75 35.30 15.97
CA LEU A 234 -12.68 35.67 17.05
C LEU A 234 -12.20 36.88 17.85
N THR A 235 -10.91 36.96 18.12
CA THR A 235 -10.26 37.98 18.94
C THR A 235 -8.97 38.41 18.24
N PRO A 236 -9.04 39.31 17.25
CA PRO A 236 -7.88 39.72 16.49
C PRO A 236 -6.85 40.42 17.39
N PRO A 237 -5.54 40.13 17.24
CA PRO A 237 -4.51 40.72 18.07
C PRO A 237 -4.42 42.23 17.83
N SER A 238 -4.44 43.01 18.91
CA SER A 238 -4.36 44.47 18.85
C SER A 238 -2.93 44.94 18.54
N GLY A 239 -2.78 45.92 17.66
CA GLY A 239 -1.51 46.60 17.43
C GLY A 239 -0.58 45.95 16.39
N THR A 240 -0.94 44.78 15.83
CA THR A 240 -0.23 44.18 14.69
C THR A 240 -1.17 43.86 13.53
N SER A 241 -0.64 43.85 12.32
CA SER A 241 -1.32 43.33 11.11
C SER A 241 -0.56 42.13 10.51
N TYR A 242 0.47 41.63 11.20
CA TYR A 242 1.28 40.49 10.78
C TYR A 242 1.57 39.62 11.99
N VAL A 243 1.14 38.36 11.94
CA VAL A 243 1.25 37.37 13.01
C VAL A 243 2.13 36.24 12.51
N LEU A 244 3.21 35.95 13.22
CA LEU A 244 4.04 34.79 12.93
C LEU A 244 3.55 33.57 13.71
N ALA A 245 3.16 32.51 13.00
CA ALA A 245 2.65 31.27 13.61
C ALA A 245 3.65 30.12 13.42
N VAL A 246 4.56 29.96 14.37
CA VAL A 246 5.54 28.87 14.43
C VAL A 246 5.49 28.21 15.79
N ASP A 247 5.77 26.91 15.86
CA ASP A 247 5.98 26.24 17.14
C ASP A 247 7.25 26.76 17.84
N LYS A 248 7.42 26.44 19.13
CA LYS A 248 8.57 26.88 19.91
C LYS A 248 9.82 26.04 19.63
N SER A 249 9.74 25.07 18.73
CA SER A 249 10.89 24.24 18.37
C SER A 249 11.85 25.00 17.47
N GLN A 250 13.12 24.63 17.55
CA GLN A 250 14.19 25.12 16.68
C GLN A 250 14.90 23.93 16.04
N SER A 251 14.12 22.91 15.68
CA SER A 251 14.62 21.64 15.17
C SER A 251 15.30 21.83 13.82
N THR A 252 16.42 21.15 13.65
CA THR A 252 17.08 21.08 12.35
C THR A 252 16.41 20.05 11.45
N LEU A 253 16.62 20.15 10.14
CA LEU A 253 16.20 19.09 9.21
C LEU A 253 16.74 17.72 9.63
N ARG A 254 17.98 17.67 10.15
CA ARG A 254 18.59 16.44 10.65
C ARG A 254 17.85 15.89 11.88
N ASP A 255 17.47 16.74 12.84
CA ASP A 255 16.73 16.29 14.02
C ASP A 255 15.36 15.72 13.63
N ILE A 256 14.69 16.35 12.66
CA ILE A 256 13.41 15.89 12.13
C ILE A 256 13.55 14.54 11.44
N CYS A 257 14.52 14.39 10.52
CA CYS A 257 14.80 13.11 9.86
C CYS A 257 15.19 12.03 10.88
N GLY A 258 15.96 12.39 11.91
CA GLY A 258 16.35 11.48 13.00
C GLY A 258 15.15 10.99 13.80
N ALA A 259 14.26 11.89 14.21
CA ALA A 259 13.04 11.54 14.93
C ALA A 259 12.12 10.62 14.11
N ILE A 260 11.97 10.92 12.81
CA ILE A 260 11.23 10.06 11.88
C ILE A 260 11.90 8.68 11.76
N SER A 261 13.22 8.64 11.63
CA SER A 261 13.97 7.39 11.51
C SER A 261 13.82 6.52 12.77
N GLN A 262 13.85 7.11 13.97
CA GLN A 262 13.70 6.37 15.23
C GLN A 262 12.29 5.77 15.42
N THR A 263 11.26 6.42 14.89
CA THR A 263 9.86 5.99 15.05
C THR A 263 9.38 5.09 13.94
N LEU A 264 9.76 5.37 12.69
CA LEU A 264 9.27 4.65 11.51
C LEU A 264 10.28 3.70 10.89
N GLY A 265 11.58 3.94 11.07
CA GLY A 265 12.66 3.15 10.46
C GLY A 265 13.69 2.65 11.48
N ASN A 266 14.92 2.44 11.02
CA ASN A 266 15.98 1.79 11.78
C ASN A 266 16.74 2.72 12.75
N GLY A 267 16.34 3.99 12.86
CA GLY A 267 17.00 5.00 13.69
C GLY A 267 18.25 5.65 13.08
N ASN A 268 18.76 5.14 11.96
CA ASN A 268 19.95 5.67 11.30
C ASN A 268 19.61 6.70 10.22
N LEU A 269 20.60 7.53 9.90
CA LEU A 269 20.50 8.56 8.88
C LEU A 269 21.60 8.40 7.84
N ARG A 270 21.26 8.70 6.60
CA ARG A 270 22.19 8.69 5.47
C ARG A 270 22.28 10.05 4.80
N ASP A 271 23.52 10.51 4.66
CA ASP A 271 23.84 11.69 3.86
C ASP A 271 23.98 11.32 2.38
N ILE A 272 23.58 12.25 1.51
CA ILE A 272 23.75 12.15 0.06
C ILE A 272 24.51 13.37 -0.46
N GLY A 273 25.19 13.22 -1.59
CA GLY A 273 25.89 14.33 -2.24
C GLY A 273 24.91 15.36 -2.78
N ALA A 274 25.34 16.63 -2.87
CA ALA A 274 24.48 17.74 -3.31
C ALA A 274 23.81 17.48 -4.67
N ALA A 275 24.52 16.89 -5.64
CA ALA A 275 23.98 16.56 -6.95
C ALA A 275 22.84 15.52 -6.91
N ASP A 276 22.91 14.55 -5.98
CA ASP A 276 21.86 13.56 -5.81
C ASP A 276 20.68 14.11 -5.00
N ALA A 277 20.96 14.98 -4.03
CA ALA A 277 19.93 15.73 -3.32
C ALA A 277 19.14 16.64 -4.29
N GLU A 278 19.81 17.32 -5.22
CA GLU A 278 19.15 18.11 -6.25
C GLU A 278 18.23 17.25 -7.13
N LYS A 279 18.69 16.08 -7.61
CA LYS A 279 17.85 15.17 -8.39
C LYS A 279 16.60 14.74 -7.62
N LEU A 280 16.77 14.38 -6.36
CA LEU A 280 15.67 13.98 -5.46
C LEU A 280 14.65 15.12 -5.31
N LEU A 281 15.11 16.34 -5.10
CA LEU A 281 14.25 17.52 -4.93
C LEU A 281 13.58 18.00 -6.23
N VAL A 282 14.18 17.70 -7.39
CA VAL A 282 13.56 17.94 -8.70
C VAL A 282 12.41 16.97 -8.94
N HIS A 283 12.59 15.70 -8.54
CA HIS A 283 11.54 14.69 -8.62
C HIS A 283 10.40 14.99 -7.65
N ASP A 284 10.72 15.30 -6.39
CA ASP A 284 9.76 15.56 -5.33
C ASP A 284 9.80 17.03 -4.88
N LYS A 285 9.14 17.88 -5.67
CA LYS A 285 9.12 19.34 -5.49
C LYS A 285 8.61 19.80 -4.12
N SER A 286 7.81 18.99 -3.43
CA SER A 286 7.30 19.28 -2.07
C SER A 286 8.43 19.40 -1.04
N MET A 287 9.54 18.68 -1.22
CA MET A 287 10.67 18.72 -0.29
C MET A 287 11.59 19.93 -0.50
N THR A 288 11.39 20.73 -1.56
CA THR A 288 12.22 21.93 -1.81
C THR A 288 12.16 22.95 -0.68
N HIS A 289 11.06 22.97 0.08
CA HIS A 289 10.87 23.83 1.26
C HIS A 289 11.78 23.45 2.43
N LEU A 290 12.26 22.19 2.49
CA LEU A 290 13.12 21.69 3.57
C LEU A 290 14.55 22.24 3.51
N GLN A 291 14.89 23.03 2.48
CA GLN A 291 16.18 23.72 2.39
C GLN A 291 16.19 25.08 3.11
N LEU A 292 15.10 25.44 3.76
CA LEU A 292 14.98 26.68 4.52
C LEU A 292 15.96 26.67 5.69
N ASN A 293 16.57 27.81 5.99
CA ASN A 293 17.40 27.99 7.19
C ASN A 293 17.00 29.30 7.85
N LEU A 294 15.93 29.25 8.64
CA LEU A 294 15.37 30.43 9.31
C LEU A 294 15.13 30.10 10.77
N ARG A 295 15.47 31.06 11.62
CA ARG A 295 15.20 31.03 13.05
C ARG A 295 14.30 32.20 13.38
N PHE A 296 13.20 31.93 14.08
CA PHE A 296 12.30 32.97 14.55
C PHE A 296 12.29 33.02 16.08
N ASP A 297 12.15 34.23 16.59
CA ASP A 297 11.91 34.51 18.00
C ASP A 297 10.45 34.90 18.17
N THR A 298 9.69 34.05 18.88
CA THR A 298 8.26 34.23 19.13
C THR A 298 7.96 34.93 20.44
N SER A 299 8.99 35.25 21.25
CA SER A 299 8.81 35.89 22.54
C SER A 299 8.19 37.29 22.40
N GLY A 300 7.12 37.55 23.14
CA GLY A 300 6.34 38.78 23.07
C GLY A 300 5.57 38.97 21.76
N GLY A 301 5.42 37.91 20.94
CA GLY A 301 4.69 37.95 19.69
C GLY A 301 3.17 37.91 19.88
N ALA A 302 2.43 38.25 18.84
CA ALA A 302 0.97 38.31 18.85
C ALA A 302 0.29 36.98 19.20
N VAL A 303 0.95 35.84 18.92
CA VAL A 303 0.43 34.52 19.29
C VAL A 303 0.45 34.30 20.80
N GLU A 304 1.37 34.89 21.57
CA GLU A 304 1.36 34.76 23.05
C GLU A 304 0.16 35.48 23.67
N GLY A 305 -0.33 36.54 23.04
CA GLY A 305 -1.56 37.23 23.45
C GLY A 305 -2.85 36.53 23.01
N LEU A 306 -2.75 35.57 22.09
CA LEU A 306 -3.84 34.66 21.75
C LEU A 306 -3.72 33.49 22.72
N GLU A 307 -4.61 33.38 23.70
CA GLU A 307 -4.65 32.24 24.62
C GLU A 307 -5.02 30.94 23.86
N VAL A 308 -4.03 30.37 23.18
CA VAL A 308 -4.13 29.20 22.32
C VAL A 308 -3.79 27.96 23.15
N ASP A 309 -4.73 27.00 23.14
CA ASP A 309 -4.46 25.66 23.66
C ASP A 309 -3.57 24.94 22.64
N TRP A 310 -2.29 24.74 22.93
CA TRP A 310 -1.39 24.06 22.01
C TRP A 310 -1.48 22.52 22.12
N LEU A 311 -1.36 21.83 21.00
CA LEU A 311 -1.15 20.38 20.94
C LEU A 311 0.33 20.03 20.76
N TYR A 312 1.05 20.77 19.91
CA TYR A 312 2.43 20.49 19.52
C TYR A 312 3.34 21.72 19.74
N GLU A 313 3.20 22.42 20.87
CA GLU A 313 3.98 23.64 21.17
C GLU A 313 5.50 23.41 21.13
N ALA A 314 5.96 22.28 21.66
CA ALA A 314 7.36 21.85 21.65
C ALA A 314 7.84 21.34 20.28
N GLY A 315 6.96 21.34 19.27
CA GLY A 315 7.21 20.95 17.89
C GLY A 315 7.20 19.45 17.62
N LEU A 316 7.57 19.10 16.38
CA LEU A 316 7.45 17.74 15.86
C LEU A 316 8.37 16.73 16.57
N VAL A 317 9.64 17.08 16.81
CA VAL A 317 10.64 16.15 17.35
C VAL A 317 10.27 15.70 18.76
N ALA A 318 9.83 16.63 19.62
CA ALA A 318 9.42 16.32 20.99
C ALA A 318 8.14 15.46 21.05
N ASN A 319 7.30 15.52 20.02
CA ASN A 319 5.97 14.90 19.99
C ASN A 319 5.84 13.83 18.89
N ILE A 320 6.97 13.26 18.45
CA ILE A 320 7.02 12.41 17.25
C ILE A 320 6.13 11.16 17.37
N GLU A 321 5.98 10.59 18.55
CA GLU A 321 5.13 9.41 18.78
C GLU A 321 3.65 9.73 18.59
N SER A 322 3.16 10.78 19.25
CA SER A 322 1.78 11.27 19.10
C SER A 322 1.48 11.67 17.66
N PHE A 323 2.43 12.36 17.02
CA PHE A 323 2.34 12.70 15.60
C PHE A 323 2.29 11.46 14.71
N THR A 324 3.09 10.43 14.99
CA THR A 324 3.11 9.20 14.19
C THR A 324 1.76 8.50 14.23
N GLN A 325 1.12 8.44 15.41
CA GLN A 325 -0.23 7.88 15.53
C GLN A 325 -1.26 8.70 14.76
N ASP A 326 -1.15 10.03 14.80
CA ASP A 326 -2.00 10.92 14.03
C ASP A 326 -1.80 10.75 12.51
N TYR A 327 -0.55 10.61 12.07
CA TYR A 327 -0.21 10.35 10.67
C TYR A 327 -0.79 9.02 10.18
N ILE A 328 -0.67 7.94 10.96
CA ILE A 328 -1.29 6.63 10.67
C ILE A 328 -2.80 6.78 10.46
N LYS A 329 -3.48 7.52 11.35
CA LYS A 329 -4.93 7.77 11.25
C LYS A 329 -5.27 8.61 10.03
N CYS A 330 -4.54 9.70 9.80
CA CYS A 330 -4.79 10.62 8.69
C CYS A 330 -4.60 9.96 7.31
N MET A 331 -3.64 9.04 7.21
CA MET A 331 -3.35 8.30 5.98
C MET A 331 -4.16 7.00 5.82
N ASP A 332 -5.07 6.71 6.76
CA ASP A 332 -5.86 5.46 6.83
C ASP A 332 -4.97 4.21 6.73
N LEU A 333 -3.81 4.25 7.39
CA LEU A 333 -2.90 3.11 7.45
C LEU A 333 -3.49 2.07 8.39
N ARG A 334 -3.72 0.88 7.85
CA ARG A 334 -4.39 -0.23 8.53
C ARG A 334 -3.46 -1.44 8.55
N PRO A 335 -2.48 -1.45 9.47
CA PRO A 335 -1.53 -2.54 9.56
C PRO A 335 -2.21 -3.83 10.00
N LEU A 336 -1.86 -4.91 9.32
CA LEU A 336 -2.45 -6.23 9.51
C LEU A 336 -1.45 -7.13 10.24
N ARG A 337 -1.84 -7.64 11.41
CA ARG A 337 -1.02 -8.48 12.29
C ARG A 337 -1.72 -9.81 12.46
N VAL A 338 -1.27 -10.81 11.71
CA VAL A 338 -1.95 -12.10 11.57
C VAL A 338 -1.18 -13.17 12.33
N ALA A 339 -1.90 -14.01 13.08
CA ALA A 339 -1.40 -15.31 13.51
C ALA A 339 -2.18 -16.43 12.81
N VAL A 340 -1.45 -17.35 12.15
CA VAL A 340 -2.04 -18.54 11.51
C VAL A 340 -1.64 -19.77 12.30
N LEU A 341 -2.62 -20.39 12.94
CA LEU A 341 -2.44 -21.53 13.83
C LEU A 341 -3.11 -22.79 13.25
N GLY A 342 -2.69 -23.95 13.73
CA GLY A 342 -3.26 -25.23 13.30
C GLY A 342 -2.32 -26.42 13.50
N PRO A 343 -2.85 -27.65 13.38
CA PRO A 343 -2.07 -28.87 13.56
C PRO A 343 -0.97 -29.02 12.49
N PRO A 344 0.00 -29.95 12.66
CA PRO A 344 0.95 -30.29 11.61
C PRO A 344 0.22 -30.74 10.31
N GLN A 345 0.82 -30.45 9.15
CA GLN A 345 0.28 -30.79 7.80
C GLN A 345 -1.06 -30.16 7.37
N VAL A 346 -1.63 -29.22 8.15
CA VAL A 346 -2.90 -28.55 7.79
C VAL A 346 -2.76 -27.49 6.68
N GLY A 347 -1.54 -27.05 6.35
CA GLY A 347 -1.31 -26.02 5.34
C GLY A 347 -1.09 -24.59 5.87
N LYS A 348 -0.94 -24.43 7.20
CA LYS A 348 -0.69 -23.12 7.84
C LYS A 348 0.46 -22.31 7.25
N THR A 349 1.58 -22.95 6.90
CA THR A 349 2.75 -22.29 6.31
C THR A 349 2.49 -21.79 4.90
N HIS A 350 1.73 -22.57 4.12
CA HIS A 350 1.32 -22.16 2.78
C HIS A 350 0.37 -20.96 2.83
N LEU A 351 -0.63 -20.99 3.73
CA LEU A 351 -1.52 -19.86 3.95
C LEU A 351 -0.77 -18.62 4.45
N SER A 352 0.15 -18.78 5.41
CA SER A 352 0.94 -17.68 5.96
C SER A 352 1.78 -16.99 4.89
N ALA A 353 2.46 -17.78 4.04
CA ALA A 353 3.23 -17.26 2.92
C ALA A 353 2.34 -16.55 1.87
N ALA A 354 1.15 -17.09 1.60
CA ALA A 354 0.19 -16.47 0.69
C ALA A 354 -0.31 -15.12 1.24
N LEU A 355 -0.71 -15.07 2.51
CA LEU A 355 -1.15 -13.83 3.17
C LEU A 355 -0.04 -12.78 3.22
N ALA A 356 1.18 -13.19 3.57
CA ALA A 356 2.35 -12.31 3.59
C ALA A 356 2.60 -11.69 2.20
N LYS A 357 2.49 -12.48 1.13
CA LYS A 357 2.63 -12.00 -0.25
C LYS A 357 1.47 -11.09 -0.67
N THR A 358 0.23 -11.45 -0.35
CA THR A 358 -0.97 -10.70 -0.76
C THR A 358 -1.03 -9.33 -0.10
N TYR A 359 -0.62 -9.22 1.16
CA TYR A 359 -0.70 -7.98 1.95
C TYR A 359 0.65 -7.28 2.14
N TYR A 360 1.72 -7.76 1.48
CA TYR A 360 3.07 -7.18 1.55
C TYR A 360 3.62 -7.11 2.97
N LEU A 361 3.43 -8.19 3.73
CA LEU A 361 3.83 -8.29 5.13
C LEU A 361 5.03 -9.23 5.29
N PRO A 362 5.87 -9.03 6.32
CA PRO A 362 6.87 -10.00 6.71
C PRO A 362 6.25 -11.35 7.07
N HIS A 363 6.73 -12.44 6.45
CA HIS A 363 6.40 -13.81 6.83
C HIS A 363 7.35 -14.27 7.95
N LEU A 364 6.82 -14.33 9.16
CA LEU A 364 7.59 -14.64 10.37
C LEU A 364 7.50 -16.13 10.70
N THR A 365 8.61 -16.82 10.48
CA THR A 365 8.87 -18.20 10.89
C THR A 365 10.09 -18.20 11.81
N PRO A 366 10.29 -19.21 12.68
CA PRO A 366 11.52 -19.30 13.46
C PRO A 366 12.79 -19.17 12.61
N ALA A 367 12.76 -19.69 11.38
CA ALA A 367 13.89 -19.66 10.45
C ALA A 367 14.13 -18.28 9.84
N SER A 368 13.07 -17.60 9.39
CA SER A 368 13.22 -16.25 8.84
C SER A 368 13.67 -15.26 9.91
N VAL A 369 13.11 -15.35 11.13
CA VAL A 369 13.51 -14.44 12.21
C VAL A 369 14.94 -14.70 12.70
N ALA A 370 15.35 -15.97 12.81
CA ALA A 370 16.74 -16.29 13.14
C ALA A 370 17.72 -15.80 12.07
N ALA A 371 17.39 -15.96 10.79
CA ALA A 371 18.22 -15.47 9.69
C ALA A 371 18.35 -13.94 9.74
N ASP A 372 17.27 -13.22 10.03
CA ASP A 372 17.27 -11.76 10.20
C ASP A 372 18.16 -11.32 11.36
N LEU A 373 18.08 -11.99 12.52
CA LEU A 373 18.94 -11.67 13.66
C LEU A 373 20.42 -11.90 13.32
N LEU A 374 20.73 -12.97 12.58
CA LEU A 374 22.10 -13.30 12.20
C LEU A 374 22.67 -12.33 11.16
N SER A 375 21.84 -11.77 10.27
CA SER A 375 22.23 -10.81 9.23
C SER A 375 22.31 -9.38 9.75
N THR A 376 21.72 -9.07 10.90
CA THR A 376 21.76 -7.73 11.50
C THR A 376 23.19 -7.38 11.91
N ALA A 377 23.76 -6.34 11.30
CA ALA A 377 25.14 -5.91 11.53
C ALA A 377 25.30 -5.15 12.85
N ASN A 378 24.39 -4.21 13.12
CA ASN A 378 24.40 -3.35 14.31
C ASN A 378 23.31 -3.83 15.28
N LEU A 379 23.66 -4.72 16.20
CA LEU A 379 22.78 -5.21 17.26
C LEU A 379 23.11 -4.52 18.58
N ASP A 380 22.09 -4.22 19.35
CA ASP A 380 22.27 -3.78 20.74
C ASP A 380 23.05 -4.83 21.54
N GLU A 381 23.92 -4.36 22.45
CA GLU A 381 24.76 -5.25 23.27
C GLU A 381 23.94 -6.27 24.06
N SER A 382 22.70 -5.92 24.44
CA SER A 382 21.76 -6.81 25.14
C SER A 382 21.30 -8.01 24.30
N LEU A 383 21.37 -7.94 22.97
CA LEU A 383 20.92 -8.97 22.02
C LEU A 383 22.07 -9.86 21.53
N VAL A 384 23.32 -9.53 21.86
CA VAL A 384 24.49 -10.33 21.51
C VAL A 384 24.42 -11.76 22.08
N PRO A 385 24.02 -11.99 23.35
CA PRO A 385 23.85 -13.34 23.88
C PRO A 385 22.82 -14.17 23.11
N LEU A 386 21.69 -13.55 22.75
CA LEU A 386 20.63 -14.16 21.95
C LEU A 386 21.15 -14.60 20.57
N ARG A 387 21.92 -13.73 19.89
CA ARG A 387 22.53 -14.05 18.59
C ARG A 387 23.48 -15.23 18.68
N GLU A 388 24.31 -15.28 19.72
CA GLU A 388 25.25 -16.39 19.92
C GLU A 388 24.51 -17.71 20.22
N GLU A 389 23.41 -17.67 20.98
CA GLU A 389 22.60 -18.87 21.23
C GLU A 389 21.93 -19.39 19.95
N VAL A 390 21.40 -18.48 19.11
CA VAL A 390 20.87 -18.83 17.79
C VAL A 390 21.96 -19.41 16.88
N LYS A 391 23.18 -18.86 16.89
CA LYS A 391 24.32 -19.45 16.14
C LYS A 391 24.66 -20.86 16.63
N LYS A 392 24.71 -21.09 17.94
CA LYS A 392 25.00 -22.42 18.53
C LYS A 392 23.97 -23.45 18.11
N SER A 393 22.70 -23.04 18.00
CA SER A 393 21.62 -23.92 17.56
C SER A 393 21.75 -24.38 16.09
N ARG A 394 22.72 -23.86 15.31
CA ARG A 394 22.99 -24.22 13.90
C ARG A 394 21.74 -24.22 13.00
N LEU A 395 20.74 -23.40 13.31
CA LEU A 395 19.44 -23.39 12.63
C LEU A 395 18.62 -24.69 12.78
N ASN A 396 18.96 -25.59 13.71
CA ASN A 396 18.06 -26.64 14.21
C ASN A 396 17.03 -26.02 15.17
N LEU A 397 16.22 -25.11 14.61
CA LEU A 397 15.29 -24.23 15.33
C LEU A 397 14.15 -24.98 16.01
N ARG A 398 14.00 -26.29 15.74
CA ARG A 398 13.04 -27.18 16.41
C ARG A 398 13.40 -27.48 17.85
N GLU A 399 14.69 -27.52 18.16
CA GLU A 399 15.19 -27.88 19.49
C GLU A 399 15.57 -26.64 20.30
N MET A 400 15.24 -25.44 19.79
CA MET A 400 15.47 -24.22 20.53
C MET A 400 14.63 -24.19 21.81
N PRO A 401 15.22 -23.83 22.96
CA PRO A 401 14.46 -23.59 24.18
C PRO A 401 13.41 -22.50 23.95
N ASP A 402 12.20 -22.74 24.48
CA ASP A 402 11.06 -21.84 24.26
C ASP A 402 11.31 -20.40 24.72
N ALA A 403 12.11 -20.22 25.78
CA ALA A 403 12.55 -18.90 26.25
C ALA A 403 13.34 -18.14 25.18
N VAL A 404 14.29 -18.80 24.50
CA VAL A 404 15.12 -18.20 23.44
C VAL A 404 14.27 -17.89 22.21
N LEU A 405 13.34 -18.79 21.85
CA LEU A 405 12.40 -18.56 20.76
C LEU A 405 11.50 -17.35 21.04
N THR A 406 11.00 -17.22 22.27
CA THR A 406 10.17 -16.09 22.68
C THR A 406 10.95 -14.78 22.61
N GLU A 407 12.20 -14.74 23.12
CA GLU A 407 13.05 -13.54 23.03
C GLU A 407 13.35 -13.16 21.58
N LEU A 408 13.60 -14.14 20.72
CA LEU A 408 13.81 -13.94 19.29
C LEU A 408 12.60 -13.27 18.62
N PHE A 409 11.39 -13.74 18.91
CA PHE A 409 10.18 -13.13 18.36
C PHE A 409 9.87 -11.77 18.99
N LYS A 410 10.11 -11.57 20.28
CA LYS A 410 9.98 -10.24 20.91
C LYS A 410 10.83 -9.20 20.20
N TRP A 411 12.09 -9.52 19.94
CA TRP A 411 13.00 -8.65 19.21
C TRP A 411 12.45 -8.30 17.82
N LYS A 412 12.00 -9.30 17.05
CA LYS A 412 11.48 -9.06 15.70
C LYS A 412 10.16 -8.30 15.71
N LEU A 413 9.25 -8.61 16.61
CA LEU A 413 7.98 -7.90 16.76
C LEU A 413 8.19 -6.43 17.19
N ALA A 414 9.28 -6.14 17.91
CA ALA A 414 9.71 -4.78 18.25
C ALA A 414 10.30 -4.00 17.05
N SER A 415 10.63 -4.67 15.95
CA SER A 415 11.15 -3.99 14.76
C SER A 415 10.11 -3.03 14.16
N PRO A 416 10.54 -1.90 13.58
CA PRO A 416 9.62 -0.91 13.00
C PRO A 416 8.71 -1.50 11.92
N GLY A 417 9.22 -2.41 11.07
CA GLY A 417 8.41 -3.10 10.06
C GLY A 417 7.25 -3.88 10.67
N CYS A 418 7.50 -4.67 11.72
CA CYS A 418 6.45 -5.45 12.38
C CYS A 418 5.49 -4.57 13.20
N ARG A 419 6.02 -3.56 13.90
CA ARG A 419 5.24 -2.64 14.74
C ARG A 419 4.30 -1.75 13.91
N ASN A 420 4.82 -1.21 12.81
CA ASN A 420 4.15 -0.16 12.04
C ASN A 420 3.34 -0.76 10.88
N GLN A 421 3.89 -1.68 10.10
CA GLN A 421 3.22 -2.26 8.93
C GLN A 421 2.40 -3.52 9.26
N GLY A 422 2.84 -4.27 10.27
CA GLY A 422 2.26 -5.55 10.66
C GLY A 422 3.10 -6.74 10.20
N TYR A 423 2.52 -7.95 10.31
CA TYR A 423 3.26 -9.20 10.13
C TYR A 423 2.32 -10.39 9.95
N VAL A 424 2.86 -11.53 9.49
CA VAL A 424 2.17 -12.83 9.51
C VAL A 424 3.01 -13.84 10.30
N LEU A 425 2.52 -14.28 11.46
CA LEU A 425 3.10 -15.35 12.27
C LEU A 425 2.64 -16.72 11.76
N ASP A 426 3.61 -17.58 11.48
CA ASP A 426 3.39 -18.94 10.99
C ASP A 426 3.50 -19.97 12.11
N GLY A 427 2.35 -20.49 12.55
CA GLY A 427 2.29 -21.60 13.49
C GLY A 427 2.75 -21.25 14.92
N LEU A 428 2.83 -19.97 15.25
CA LEU A 428 3.14 -19.44 16.58
C LEU A 428 2.11 -18.39 16.99
N PRO A 429 1.74 -18.31 18.28
CA PRO A 429 2.20 -19.16 19.40
C PRO A 429 1.54 -20.55 19.43
N VAL A 430 2.19 -21.53 20.07
CA VAL A 430 1.69 -22.91 20.26
C VAL A 430 1.05 -23.12 21.64
N THR A 431 1.40 -22.31 22.64
CA THR A 431 0.80 -22.35 23.99
C THR A 431 0.44 -20.96 24.47
N VAL A 432 -0.44 -20.87 25.47
CA VAL A 432 -0.79 -19.60 26.11
C VAL A 432 0.40 -18.97 26.83
N ASP A 433 1.27 -19.76 27.45
CA ASP A 433 2.48 -19.25 28.10
C ASP A 433 3.43 -18.62 27.08
N GLN A 434 3.59 -19.25 25.92
CA GLN A 434 4.37 -18.69 24.82
C GLN A 434 3.72 -17.43 24.26
N ALA A 435 2.39 -17.41 24.10
CA ALA A 435 1.65 -16.22 23.65
C ALA A 435 1.82 -15.04 24.60
N ARG A 436 1.65 -15.28 25.91
CA ARG A 436 1.86 -14.29 26.96
C ARG A 436 3.29 -13.80 26.94
N ALA A 437 4.25 -14.71 26.86
CA ALA A 437 5.65 -14.34 26.82
C ALA A 437 5.95 -13.49 25.57
N MET A 438 5.56 -13.91 24.36
CA MET A 438 5.85 -13.21 23.10
C MET A 438 5.22 -11.81 23.01
N PHE A 439 4.00 -11.65 23.51
CA PHE A 439 3.23 -10.40 23.37
C PHE A 439 3.25 -9.51 24.62
N TYR A 440 3.95 -9.89 25.69
CA TYR A 440 4.00 -9.12 26.93
C TYR A 440 4.65 -7.75 26.73
N VAL A 441 3.94 -6.70 27.16
CA VAL A 441 4.46 -5.33 27.26
C VAL A 441 4.59 -4.97 28.73
N PRO A 442 5.79 -4.66 29.24
CA PRO A 442 5.93 -4.08 30.57
C PRO A 442 5.17 -2.74 30.64
N PRO A 443 4.43 -2.45 31.73
CA PRO A 443 3.65 -1.21 31.88
C PRO A 443 4.45 0.10 31.78
N THR A 444 5.78 0.05 31.78
CA THR A 444 6.67 1.21 31.75
C THR A 444 7.03 1.70 30.35
N ALA A 445 6.68 0.96 29.28
CA ALA A 445 7.07 1.33 27.91
C ALA A 445 6.10 2.30 27.21
N THR A 446 4.95 2.63 27.81
CA THR A 446 3.93 3.52 27.21
C THR A 446 3.42 4.61 28.16
N ALA A 447 4.08 4.81 29.30
CA ALA A 447 3.80 5.92 30.18
C ALA A 447 5.12 6.46 30.72
N ALA A 448 5.69 7.46 30.03
CA ALA A 448 6.46 8.47 30.73
C ALA A 448 5.48 9.15 31.69
N ALA A 449 5.45 8.67 32.93
CA ALA A 449 4.79 9.40 34.00
C ALA A 449 5.42 10.80 34.05
N PRO A 450 4.63 11.88 34.22
CA PRO A 450 5.21 13.14 34.63
C PRO A 450 5.98 12.88 35.92
N GLU A 451 7.23 13.33 35.99
CA GLU A 451 7.93 13.43 37.28
C GLU A 451 7.13 14.38 38.17
N GLU A 452 6.25 13.83 39.00
CA GLU A 452 5.66 14.58 40.10
C GLU A 452 6.74 14.76 41.17
N GLY A 453 7.23 15.99 41.24
CA GLY A 453 7.99 16.49 42.36
C GLY A 453 7.23 16.25 43.67
N LYS A 454 7.93 15.64 44.61
CA LYS A 454 7.50 15.54 46.00
C LYS A 454 7.31 16.94 46.58
N GLU A 455 6.07 17.34 46.84
CA GLU A 455 5.74 18.10 48.05
C GLU A 455 4.46 17.52 48.63
N ALA A 456 4.58 17.09 49.90
CA ALA A 456 3.48 16.66 50.72
C ALA A 456 2.75 17.90 51.23
N ASP A 457 1.42 17.93 51.10
CA ASP A 457 0.61 18.60 52.10
C ASP A 457 -0.74 17.89 52.25
N GLU A 458 -1.03 17.53 53.50
CA GLU A 458 -2.23 16.84 53.94
C GLU A 458 -3.36 17.88 54.09
N ALA A 459 -4.46 17.69 53.37
CA ALA A 459 -5.76 18.21 53.78
C ALA A 459 -6.85 17.24 53.34
N LYS A 460 -7.49 16.62 54.33
CA LYS A 460 -8.78 15.95 54.19
C LYS A 460 -9.84 16.99 53.85
N ASP A 461 -10.74 16.65 52.93
CA ASP A 461 -12.18 16.82 53.15
C ASP A 461 -12.95 15.86 52.24
N ASP A 462 -13.95 15.23 52.84
CA ASP A 462 -14.94 14.35 52.23
C ASP A 462 -15.86 15.17 51.32
N ASP A 463 -16.17 14.67 50.11
CA ASP A 463 -17.55 14.66 49.59
C ASP A 463 -17.66 13.75 48.37
N ASP A 464 -18.65 12.85 48.45
CA ASP A 464 -19.13 11.97 47.39
C ASP A 464 -19.68 12.79 46.22
N ASP A 465 -19.14 12.61 45.00
CA ASP A 465 -19.95 12.82 43.80
C ASP A 465 -19.55 11.90 42.64
N ASP A 466 -20.57 11.26 42.11
CA ASP A 466 -20.56 10.09 41.24
C ASP A 466 -20.20 10.49 39.79
N ALA A 467 -18.93 10.79 39.54
CA ALA A 467 -18.38 10.97 38.20
C ALA A 467 -17.46 9.80 37.86
N LYS A 468 -18.02 8.71 37.33
CA LYS A 468 -17.25 7.65 36.65
C LYS A 468 -16.49 8.26 35.46
N ALA A 469 -15.28 8.75 35.73
CA ALA A 469 -14.27 9.01 34.73
C ALA A 469 -14.13 7.73 33.89
N LYS A 470 -14.52 7.80 32.61
CA LYS A 470 -14.17 6.77 31.64
C LYS A 470 -12.66 6.72 31.57
N ALA A 471 -12.05 5.79 32.31
CA ALA A 471 -10.65 5.46 32.21
C ALA A 471 -10.31 5.30 30.72
N ALA A 472 -9.42 6.16 30.21
CA ALA A 472 -8.94 6.08 28.85
C ALA A 472 -8.43 4.64 28.63
N LYS A 473 -8.96 3.95 27.62
CA LYS A 473 -8.49 2.61 27.27
C LYS A 473 -6.97 2.67 27.09
N PRO A 474 -6.18 1.77 27.70
CA PRO A 474 -4.76 1.71 27.46
C PRO A 474 -4.49 1.58 25.95
N PRO A 475 -3.39 2.15 25.44
CA PRO A 475 -3.05 2.03 24.02
C PRO A 475 -3.04 0.56 23.62
N PRO A 476 -3.60 0.21 22.45
CA PRO A 476 -3.67 -1.18 22.01
C PRO A 476 -2.27 -1.76 21.93
N ASN A 477 -2.06 -2.93 22.52
CA ASN A 477 -0.77 -3.62 22.47
C ASN A 477 -0.38 -3.87 21.01
N LEU A 478 0.67 -3.17 20.54
CA LEU A 478 1.10 -3.20 19.14
C LEU A 478 1.70 -4.57 18.74
N PHE A 479 2.09 -5.39 19.71
CA PHE A 479 2.68 -6.71 19.44
C PHE A 479 1.65 -7.82 19.32
N VAL A 480 0.45 -7.66 19.84
CA VAL A 480 -0.61 -8.67 19.75
C VAL A 480 -1.20 -8.69 18.32
N PRO A 481 -1.46 -9.88 17.74
CA PRO A 481 -2.18 -9.99 16.47
C PRO A 481 -3.54 -9.31 16.52
N ASN A 482 -3.97 -8.68 15.44
CA ASN A 482 -5.35 -8.19 15.31
C ASN A 482 -6.24 -9.16 14.51
N ARG A 483 -5.65 -10.19 13.91
CA ARG A 483 -6.34 -11.29 13.23
C ARG A 483 -5.72 -12.63 13.62
N VAL A 484 -6.56 -13.60 13.96
CA VAL A 484 -6.13 -14.97 14.28
C VAL A 484 -6.94 -15.94 13.44
N VAL A 485 -6.25 -16.77 12.66
CA VAL A 485 -6.86 -17.82 11.84
C VAL A 485 -6.40 -19.17 12.36
N ILE A 486 -7.35 -20.05 12.67
CA ILE A 486 -7.09 -21.42 13.10
C ILE A 486 -7.61 -22.35 12.01
N LEU A 487 -6.68 -23.06 11.37
CA LEU A 487 -7.02 -24.14 10.45
C LEU A 487 -7.08 -25.45 11.24
N ASP A 488 -8.12 -26.24 10.99
CA ASP A 488 -8.26 -27.57 11.56
C ASP A 488 -8.71 -28.58 10.50
N ALA A 489 -8.41 -29.86 10.74
CA ALA A 489 -8.80 -30.96 9.87
C ALA A 489 -8.79 -32.29 10.62
N VAL A 490 -9.50 -33.27 10.10
CA VAL A 490 -9.44 -34.66 10.58
C VAL A 490 -8.01 -35.23 10.56
N ARG A 491 -7.66 -35.98 11.63
CA ARG A 491 -6.33 -36.56 11.83
C ARG A 491 -5.89 -37.44 10.65
N SER A 492 -6.80 -38.23 10.10
CA SER A 492 -6.52 -39.16 8.99
C SER A 492 -6.03 -38.45 7.72
N LEU A 493 -6.60 -37.29 7.39
CA LEU A 493 -6.16 -36.48 6.25
C LEU A 493 -4.71 -35.99 6.47
N LEU A 494 -4.43 -35.48 7.67
CA LEU A 494 -3.12 -34.92 8.02
C LEU A 494 -2.04 -35.99 8.10
N GLU A 495 -2.35 -37.18 8.62
CA GLU A 495 -1.47 -38.34 8.61
C GLU A 495 -1.21 -38.81 7.18
N GLY A 496 -2.25 -38.85 6.32
CA GLY A 496 -2.11 -39.17 4.91
C GLY A 496 -1.15 -38.21 4.18
N ARG A 497 -1.24 -36.91 4.46
CA ARG A 497 -0.29 -35.90 3.94
C ARG A 497 1.13 -36.11 4.49
N ALA A 498 1.27 -36.42 5.78
CA ALA A 498 2.57 -36.69 6.40
C ALA A 498 3.25 -37.93 5.78
N GLN A 499 2.49 -38.99 5.49
CA GLN A 499 2.98 -40.25 4.91
C GLN A 499 3.45 -40.11 3.45
N GLN A 500 3.00 -39.08 2.73
CA GLN A 500 3.43 -38.79 1.36
C GLN A 500 4.82 -38.13 1.30
N LEU A 501 5.36 -37.67 2.43
CA LEU A 501 6.68 -37.06 2.50
C LEU A 501 7.79 -38.12 2.38
N SER A 502 8.92 -37.72 1.78
CA SER A 502 10.14 -38.52 1.88
C SER A 502 10.61 -38.58 3.34
N GLN A 503 11.40 -39.60 3.71
CA GLN A 503 11.93 -39.72 5.07
C GLN A 503 12.77 -38.49 5.47
N GLU A 504 13.61 -38.01 4.55
CA GLU A 504 14.43 -36.82 4.76
C GLU A 504 13.56 -35.56 4.98
N ASP A 505 12.49 -35.40 4.20
CA ASP A 505 11.58 -34.26 4.36
C ASP A 505 10.74 -34.37 5.64
N ALA A 506 10.31 -35.57 6.03
CA ALA A 506 9.57 -35.79 7.26
C ALA A 506 10.41 -35.44 8.49
N GLU A 507 11.68 -35.86 8.53
CA GLU A 507 12.63 -35.49 9.57
C GLU A 507 12.93 -33.98 9.54
N LYS A 508 13.17 -33.41 8.35
CA LYS A 508 13.42 -31.97 8.16
C LYS A 508 12.21 -31.09 8.42
N THR A 509 10.98 -31.58 8.37
CA THR A 509 9.74 -30.82 8.63
C THR A 509 9.10 -31.13 9.98
N GLY A 510 9.60 -32.12 10.72
CA GLY A 510 9.11 -32.52 12.04
C GLY A 510 7.77 -33.21 11.94
N ASN A 511 7.60 -34.02 10.89
CA ASN A 511 6.43 -34.83 10.61
C ASN A 511 6.79 -36.33 10.61
N SER A 512 7.81 -36.72 11.38
CA SER A 512 7.98 -38.12 11.78
C SER A 512 6.77 -38.55 12.60
N GLU A 513 6.46 -39.85 12.61
CA GLU A 513 5.26 -40.39 13.26
C GLU A 513 5.11 -39.95 14.73
N THR A 514 6.20 -40.00 15.50
CA THR A 514 6.23 -39.62 16.91
C THR A 514 6.04 -38.12 17.12
N GLU A 515 6.75 -37.29 16.35
CA GLU A 515 6.70 -35.84 16.50
C GLU A 515 5.38 -35.26 15.99
N PHE A 516 4.85 -35.81 14.89
CA PHE A 516 3.53 -35.48 14.37
C PHE A 516 2.46 -35.74 15.44
N ALA A 517 2.43 -36.94 16.03
CA ALA A 517 1.45 -37.30 17.06
C ALA A 517 1.53 -36.36 18.27
N ARG A 518 2.74 -36.09 18.77
CA ARG A 518 2.99 -35.17 19.89
C ARG A 518 2.45 -33.76 19.62
N ARG A 519 2.75 -33.19 18.45
CA ARG A 519 2.31 -31.83 18.07
C ARG A 519 0.81 -31.75 17.81
N TYR A 520 0.23 -32.80 17.23
CA TYR A 520 -1.20 -32.88 17.03
C TYR A 520 -1.95 -32.91 18.37
N GLU A 521 -1.52 -33.76 19.31
CA GLU A 521 -2.12 -33.85 20.65
C GLU A 521 -1.97 -32.54 21.44
N MET A 522 -0.81 -31.89 21.35
CA MET A 522 -0.58 -30.59 21.97
C MET A 522 -1.54 -29.52 21.43
N PHE A 523 -1.71 -29.44 20.10
CA PHE A 523 -2.68 -28.52 19.50
C PHE A 523 -4.12 -28.83 19.95
N ARG A 524 -4.51 -30.11 19.99
CA ARG A 524 -5.85 -30.51 20.44
C ARG A 524 -6.14 -30.11 21.88
N LYS A 525 -5.15 -30.21 22.77
CA LYS A 525 -5.27 -29.78 24.17
C LYS A 525 -5.46 -28.27 24.31
N GLU A 526 -4.75 -27.48 23.49
CA GLU A 526 -4.82 -26.01 23.52
C GLU A 526 -6.10 -25.47 22.85
N LYS A 527 -6.64 -26.19 21.86
CA LYS A 527 -7.90 -25.85 21.18
C LYS A 527 -9.14 -26.32 21.95
N ASP A 528 -9.02 -27.29 22.86
CA ASP A 528 -10.16 -27.89 23.56
C ASP A 528 -11.12 -26.83 24.12
N PRO A 529 -12.40 -26.80 23.68
CA PRO A 529 -13.38 -25.84 24.19
C PRO A 529 -13.58 -25.90 25.71
N ALA A 530 -13.31 -27.06 26.33
CA ALA A 530 -13.36 -27.21 27.79
C ALA A 530 -12.17 -26.52 28.50
N ASN A 531 -11.08 -26.25 27.79
CA ASN A 531 -9.91 -25.56 28.30
C ASN A 531 -10.13 -24.04 28.28
N GLN A 532 -10.71 -23.51 29.37
CA GLN A 532 -10.95 -22.07 29.57
C GLN A 532 -9.67 -21.22 29.66
N ALA A 533 -8.50 -21.85 29.61
CA ALA A 533 -7.18 -21.24 29.59
C ALA A 533 -6.37 -21.65 28.34
N GLY A 534 -7.01 -22.19 27.30
CA GLY A 534 -6.39 -22.53 26.03
C GLY A 534 -6.18 -21.31 25.11
N LEU A 535 -5.51 -21.54 23.97
CA LEU A 535 -5.13 -20.48 23.02
C LEU A 535 -6.33 -19.69 22.47
N VAL A 536 -7.43 -20.36 22.13
CA VAL A 536 -8.64 -19.70 21.62
C VAL A 536 -9.20 -18.74 22.66
N ALA A 537 -9.37 -19.24 23.90
CA ALA A 537 -9.85 -18.44 25.02
C ALA A 537 -8.91 -17.25 25.34
N TYR A 538 -7.60 -17.41 25.19
CA TYR A 538 -6.63 -16.31 25.37
C TYR A 538 -6.83 -15.19 24.36
N PHE A 539 -7.04 -15.49 23.07
CA PHE A 539 -7.26 -14.44 22.07
C PHE A 539 -8.65 -13.81 22.19
N GLU A 540 -9.70 -14.60 22.41
CA GLU A 540 -11.06 -14.11 22.50
C GLU A 540 -11.33 -13.34 23.80
N ARG A 541 -10.97 -13.90 24.95
CA ARG A 541 -11.28 -13.32 26.27
C ARG A 541 -10.24 -12.32 26.71
N ASP A 542 -8.96 -12.70 26.69
CA ASP A 542 -7.90 -11.88 27.29
C ASP A 542 -7.49 -10.72 26.35
N ASN A 543 -7.65 -10.88 25.02
CA ASN A 543 -7.31 -9.85 24.02
C ASN A 543 -8.51 -9.26 23.26
N THR A 544 -9.74 -9.73 23.51
CA THR A 544 -10.97 -9.25 22.85
C THR A 544 -10.93 -9.33 21.31
N LEU A 545 -10.36 -10.41 20.78
CA LEU A 545 -10.23 -10.64 19.34
C LEU A 545 -11.23 -11.69 18.85
N GLU A 546 -11.81 -11.47 17.67
CA GLU A 546 -12.54 -12.52 16.95
C GLU A 546 -11.52 -13.53 16.41
N VAL A 547 -11.74 -14.83 16.58
CA VAL A 547 -10.89 -15.89 16.01
C VAL A 547 -11.62 -16.57 14.86
N LEU A 548 -11.00 -16.64 13.68
CA LEU A 548 -11.56 -17.36 12.53
C LEU A 548 -11.12 -18.82 12.57
N GLU A 549 -12.05 -19.71 12.89
CA GLU A 549 -11.83 -21.16 12.82
C GLU A 549 -12.37 -21.74 11.52
N LEU A 550 -11.55 -22.52 10.80
CA LEU A 550 -11.93 -23.22 9.58
C LEU A 550 -11.61 -24.70 9.69
N GLU A 551 -12.65 -25.54 9.60
CA GLU A 551 -12.55 -27.00 9.55
C GLU A 551 -12.53 -27.45 8.08
N LEU A 552 -11.39 -27.99 7.65
CA LEU A 552 -11.09 -28.37 6.28
C LEU A 552 -10.76 -29.86 6.21
N ASP A 553 -11.79 -30.69 6.24
CA ASP A 553 -11.67 -32.15 6.39
C ASP A 553 -11.38 -32.91 5.08
N THR A 554 -11.47 -32.24 3.93
CA THR A 554 -11.21 -32.84 2.62
C THR A 554 -10.34 -31.93 1.74
N GLU A 555 -9.59 -32.52 0.80
CA GLU A 555 -8.76 -31.76 -0.16
C GLU A 555 -9.60 -30.82 -1.05
N GLU A 556 -10.85 -31.19 -1.33
CA GLU A 556 -11.78 -30.35 -2.09
C GLU A 556 -12.10 -29.02 -1.38
N MET A 557 -12.16 -29.03 -0.05
CA MET A 557 -12.37 -27.81 0.74
C MET A 557 -11.18 -26.86 0.62
N TYR A 558 -9.94 -27.38 0.58
CA TYR A 558 -8.74 -26.56 0.34
C TYR A 558 -8.70 -25.99 -1.09
N ALA A 559 -9.21 -26.71 -2.08
CA ALA A 559 -9.31 -26.23 -3.46
C ALA A 559 -10.45 -25.21 -3.66
N SER A 560 -11.47 -25.24 -2.81
CA SER A 560 -12.64 -24.37 -2.90
C SER A 560 -12.36 -22.97 -2.38
N LYS A 561 -12.33 -21.98 -3.27
CA LYS A 561 -12.20 -20.56 -2.88
C LYS A 561 -13.26 -20.14 -1.87
N LYS A 562 -14.51 -20.57 -2.05
CA LYS A 562 -15.63 -20.20 -1.18
C LYS A 562 -15.52 -20.72 0.25
N GLN A 563 -14.89 -21.89 0.43
CA GLN A 563 -14.77 -22.53 1.74
C GLN A 563 -13.46 -22.19 2.44
N PHE A 564 -12.39 -21.94 1.68
CA PHE A 564 -11.08 -21.66 2.23
C PHE A 564 -10.68 -20.18 2.12
N LEU A 565 -10.54 -19.64 0.91
CA LEU A 565 -9.95 -18.30 0.70
C LEU A 565 -10.91 -17.14 0.98
N ASP A 566 -12.17 -17.23 0.55
CA ASP A 566 -13.16 -16.15 0.67
C ASP A 566 -13.47 -15.80 2.14
N PRO A 567 -13.66 -16.78 3.07
CA PRO A 567 -13.85 -16.47 4.48
C PRO A 567 -12.64 -15.77 5.10
N ILE A 568 -11.42 -16.21 4.75
CA ILE A 568 -10.17 -15.61 5.22
C ILE A 568 -10.06 -14.19 4.70
N ALA A 569 -10.24 -13.95 3.40
CA ALA A 569 -10.17 -12.63 2.81
C ALA A 569 -11.19 -11.68 3.45
N LYS A 570 -12.44 -12.14 3.63
CA LYS A 570 -13.49 -11.36 4.31
C LYS A 570 -13.09 -10.99 5.73
N TYR A 571 -12.49 -11.92 6.48
CA TYR A 571 -12.04 -11.70 7.85
C TYR A 571 -10.83 -10.74 7.92
N MET A 572 -9.86 -10.87 7.01
CA MET A 572 -8.71 -9.95 6.91
C MET A 572 -9.15 -8.52 6.59
N GLU A 573 -10.17 -8.35 5.74
CA GLU A 573 -10.67 -7.06 5.26
C GLU A 573 -11.86 -6.50 6.05
N GLN A 574 -12.18 -7.09 7.22
CA GLN A 574 -13.12 -6.49 8.16
C GLN A 574 -12.62 -5.11 8.60
N GLY A 575 -13.46 -4.08 8.49
CA GLY A 575 -13.04 -2.68 8.71
C GLY A 575 -12.39 -2.02 7.49
N GLY A 576 -12.46 -2.68 6.33
CA GLY A 576 -11.94 -2.23 5.05
C GLY A 576 -10.58 -2.82 4.71
N LYS A 577 -10.16 -2.65 3.46
CA LYS A 577 -8.95 -3.29 2.93
C LYS A 577 -7.69 -2.79 3.65
N PRO A 578 -6.85 -3.67 4.21
CA PRO A 578 -5.56 -3.29 4.79
C PRO A 578 -4.74 -2.44 3.83
N PHE A 579 -4.09 -1.40 4.35
CA PHE A 579 -3.36 -0.45 3.53
C PHE A 579 -2.10 0.04 4.26
N ASN A 580 -0.95 -0.12 3.61
CA ASN A 580 0.38 0.22 4.11
C ASN A 580 1.25 0.84 3.01
N PHE A 581 0.66 1.65 2.11
CA PHE A 581 1.29 2.15 0.87
C PHE A 581 1.66 1.10 -0.18
N HIS A 582 1.24 -0.15 0.03
CA HIS A 582 1.30 -1.21 -0.97
C HIS A 582 -0.05 -1.41 -1.68
N PRO A 583 -0.04 -1.84 -2.95
CA PRO A 583 1.15 -2.00 -3.79
C PRO A 583 1.72 -0.64 -4.24
N THR A 584 3.05 -0.53 -4.30
CA THR A 584 3.72 0.65 -4.84
C THR A 584 3.56 0.70 -6.36
N LYS A 585 3.79 1.87 -6.99
CA LYS A 585 3.70 2.01 -8.45
C LYS A 585 4.65 1.05 -9.18
N ASP A 586 5.84 0.87 -8.62
CA ASP A 586 6.84 -0.04 -9.18
C ASP A 586 6.42 -1.50 -9.03
N GLU A 587 5.82 -1.88 -7.89
CA GLU A 587 5.26 -3.22 -7.68
C GLU A 587 4.09 -3.53 -8.61
N ILE A 588 3.21 -2.55 -8.87
CA ILE A 588 2.13 -2.71 -9.85
C ILE A 588 2.74 -2.96 -11.24
N ALA A 589 3.77 -2.20 -11.62
CA ALA A 589 4.43 -2.35 -12.90
C ALA A 589 5.17 -3.69 -13.03
N THR A 590 5.82 -4.18 -11.97
CA THR A 590 6.45 -5.51 -12.00
C THR A 590 5.41 -6.63 -12.09
N GLN A 591 4.31 -6.54 -11.34
CA GLN A 591 3.21 -7.52 -11.42
C GLN A 591 2.57 -7.55 -12.81
N GLN A 592 2.35 -6.39 -13.43
CA GLN A 592 1.83 -6.32 -14.80
C GLN A 592 2.77 -7.02 -15.78
N ARG A 593 4.09 -6.76 -15.70
CA ARG A 593 5.08 -7.44 -16.55
C ARG A 593 5.15 -8.95 -16.29
N GLU A 594 5.01 -9.39 -15.05
CA GLU A 594 4.98 -10.81 -14.70
C GLU A 594 3.72 -11.49 -15.27
N LEU A 595 2.56 -10.86 -15.15
CA LEU A 595 1.30 -11.35 -15.72
C LEU A 595 1.37 -11.43 -17.25
N GLU A 596 1.92 -10.40 -17.90
CA GLU A 596 2.15 -10.40 -19.35
C GLU A 596 3.11 -11.52 -19.77
N ARG A 597 4.19 -11.74 -19.02
CA ARG A 597 5.13 -12.85 -19.29
C ARG A 597 4.47 -14.21 -19.09
N GLN A 598 3.65 -14.39 -18.04
CA GLN A 598 2.93 -15.64 -17.80
C GLN A 598 1.92 -15.91 -18.92
N ALA A 599 1.13 -14.91 -19.30
CA ALA A 599 0.18 -15.02 -20.40
C ALA A 599 0.88 -15.35 -21.74
N ALA A 600 2.05 -14.74 -22.00
CA ALA A 600 2.85 -15.04 -23.18
C ALA A 600 3.38 -16.49 -23.17
N ALA A 601 3.89 -16.96 -22.02
CA ALA A 601 4.38 -18.33 -21.89
C ALA A 601 3.25 -19.37 -22.01
N GLU A 602 2.06 -19.08 -21.47
CA GLU A 602 0.88 -19.93 -21.60
C GLU A 602 0.39 -19.97 -23.06
N ALA A 603 0.34 -18.83 -23.74
CA ALA A 603 0.01 -18.76 -25.17
C ALA A 603 1.03 -19.52 -26.04
N GLU A 604 2.33 -19.42 -25.74
CA GLU A 604 3.37 -20.19 -26.44
C GLU A 604 3.22 -21.69 -26.19
N ALA A 605 2.97 -22.10 -24.93
CA ALA A 605 2.74 -23.49 -24.59
C ALA A 605 1.49 -24.06 -25.27
N GLU A 606 0.41 -23.28 -25.36
CA GLU A 606 -0.80 -23.67 -26.07
C GLU A 606 -0.57 -23.77 -27.59
N GLN A 607 0.13 -22.80 -28.19
CA GLN A 607 0.54 -22.88 -29.61
C GLN A 607 1.39 -24.12 -29.88
N LYS A 608 2.34 -24.45 -28.99
CA LYS A 608 3.17 -25.65 -29.13
C LYS A 608 2.32 -26.93 -29.03
N ARG A 609 1.39 -27.01 -28.07
CA ARG A 609 0.47 -28.15 -27.95
C ARG A 609 -0.41 -28.31 -29.21
N GLN A 610 -0.92 -27.20 -29.75
CA GLN A 610 -1.70 -27.21 -30.99
C GLN A 610 -0.85 -27.66 -32.19
N ALA A 611 0.41 -27.19 -32.29
CA ALA A 611 1.34 -27.60 -33.34
C ALA A 611 1.70 -29.10 -33.25
N GLU A 612 1.97 -29.61 -32.05
CA GLU A 612 2.24 -31.04 -31.82
C GLU A 612 1.02 -31.93 -32.15
N LEU A 613 -0.20 -31.46 -31.87
CA LEU A 613 -1.43 -32.15 -32.25
C LEU A 613 -1.61 -32.19 -33.78
N LEU A 614 -1.39 -31.06 -34.46
CA LEU A 614 -1.46 -30.98 -35.91
C LEU A 614 -0.39 -31.85 -36.58
N GLU A 615 0.83 -31.88 -36.05
CA GLU A 615 1.91 -32.73 -36.56
C GLU A 615 1.56 -34.22 -36.41
N LYS A 616 1.03 -34.63 -35.25
CA LYS A 616 0.52 -36.00 -35.05
C LYS A 616 -0.60 -36.34 -36.03
N GLU A 617 -1.56 -35.44 -36.26
CA GLU A 617 -2.61 -35.67 -37.25
C GLU A 617 -2.07 -35.83 -38.68
N ILE A 618 -1.08 -35.02 -39.07
CA ILE A 618 -0.44 -35.11 -40.39
C ILE A 618 0.29 -36.46 -40.52
N LEU A 619 1.04 -36.87 -39.49
CA LEU A 619 1.74 -38.14 -39.46
C LEU A 619 0.77 -39.33 -39.55
N ASP A 620 -0.32 -39.30 -38.78
CA ASP A 620 -1.36 -40.32 -38.81
C ASP A 620 -2.02 -40.41 -40.18
N LYS A 621 -2.36 -39.27 -40.80
CA LYS A 621 -2.91 -39.22 -42.17
C LYS A 621 -1.92 -39.80 -43.19
N GLN A 622 -0.64 -39.44 -43.11
CA GLN A 622 0.39 -39.98 -44.00
C GLN A 622 0.55 -41.50 -43.84
N SER A 623 0.54 -42.00 -42.59
CA SER A 623 0.63 -43.45 -42.33
C SER A 623 -0.57 -44.22 -42.90
N ARG A 624 -1.79 -43.67 -42.80
CA ARG A 624 -3.01 -44.24 -43.40
C ARG A 624 -2.92 -44.29 -44.92
N VAL A 625 -2.51 -43.18 -45.55
CA VAL A 625 -2.35 -43.11 -47.01
C VAL A 625 -1.29 -44.11 -47.50
N LEU A 626 -0.16 -44.25 -46.79
CA LEU A 626 0.86 -45.25 -47.11
C LEU A 626 0.33 -46.68 -46.98
N SER A 627 -0.40 -46.98 -45.91
CA SER A 627 -1.01 -48.30 -45.70
C SER A 627 -2.04 -48.64 -46.78
N GLU A 628 -2.91 -47.69 -47.14
CA GLU A 628 -3.89 -47.84 -48.22
C GLU A 628 -3.20 -48.05 -49.58
N LYS A 629 -2.14 -47.28 -49.87
CA LYS A 629 -1.36 -47.44 -51.10
C LYS A 629 -0.72 -48.82 -51.19
N SER A 630 -0.08 -49.30 -50.11
CA SER A 630 0.49 -50.65 -50.07
C SER A 630 -0.58 -51.73 -50.26
N ARG A 631 -1.78 -51.56 -49.68
CA ARG A 631 -2.90 -52.49 -49.88
C ARG A 631 -3.37 -52.52 -51.33
N LEU A 632 -3.48 -51.36 -51.98
CA LEU A 632 -3.83 -51.26 -53.40
C LEU A 632 -2.78 -51.91 -54.30
N GLU A 633 -1.49 -51.74 -53.99
CA GLU A 633 -0.40 -52.39 -54.75
C GLU A 633 -0.46 -53.92 -54.66
N VAL A 634 -0.83 -54.48 -53.50
CA VAL A 634 -1.06 -55.92 -53.34
C VAL A 634 -2.23 -56.39 -54.20
N ILE A 635 -3.37 -55.69 -54.15
CA ILE A 635 -4.55 -56.03 -54.96
C ILE A 635 -4.24 -55.96 -56.45
N GLN A 636 -3.51 -54.93 -56.91
CA GLN A 636 -3.13 -54.81 -58.32
C GLN A 636 -2.25 -55.97 -58.79
N ARG A 637 -1.31 -56.43 -57.94
CA ARG A 637 -0.50 -57.62 -58.28
C ARG A 637 -1.36 -58.87 -58.37
N GLU A 638 -2.27 -59.09 -57.43
CA GLU A 638 -3.19 -60.22 -57.47
C GLU A 638 -4.11 -60.17 -58.71
N GLU A 639 -4.63 -59.00 -59.07
CA GLU A 639 -5.42 -58.80 -60.29
C GLU A 639 -4.60 -59.09 -61.56
N MET A 640 -3.35 -58.62 -61.62
CA MET A 640 -2.43 -58.91 -62.72
C MET A 640 -2.14 -60.42 -62.84
N ASP A 641 -1.89 -61.09 -61.73
CA ASP A 641 -1.63 -62.54 -61.70
C ASP A 641 -2.86 -63.34 -62.15
N ILE A 642 -4.06 -62.92 -61.74
CA ILE A 642 -5.34 -63.52 -62.19
C ILE A 642 -5.55 -63.28 -63.69
N LEU A 643 -5.31 -62.07 -64.18
CA LEU A 643 -5.40 -61.73 -65.61
C LEU A 643 -4.41 -62.56 -66.43
N GLU A 644 -3.17 -62.68 -65.96
CA GLU A 644 -2.16 -63.50 -66.62
C GLU A 644 -2.59 -64.97 -66.64
N ALA A 645 -3.06 -65.52 -65.52
CA ALA A 645 -3.58 -66.88 -65.43
C ALA A 645 -4.76 -67.13 -66.38
N ARG A 646 -5.71 -66.19 -66.47
CA ARG A 646 -6.85 -66.25 -67.42
C ARG A 646 -6.41 -66.11 -68.88
N SER A 647 -5.28 -65.45 -69.15
CA SER A 647 -4.72 -65.32 -70.50
C SER A 647 -3.94 -66.56 -70.97
N LYS A 648 -3.53 -67.45 -70.05
CA LYS A 648 -2.75 -68.66 -70.38
C LYS A 648 -3.46 -69.61 -71.37
N PRO A 649 -4.77 -69.93 -71.24
CA PRO A 649 -5.47 -70.77 -72.20
C PRO A 649 -5.55 -70.14 -73.59
N LEU A 650 -5.77 -68.81 -73.67
CA LEU A 650 -5.81 -68.10 -74.95
C LEU A 650 -4.42 -68.04 -75.61
N ARG A 651 -3.36 -67.78 -74.83
CA ARG A 651 -1.97 -67.82 -75.33
C ARG A 651 -1.58 -69.23 -75.77
N ALA A 652 -1.96 -70.26 -75.02
CA ALA A 652 -1.72 -71.67 -75.40
C ALA A 652 -2.45 -72.01 -76.70
N TYR A 653 -3.73 -71.65 -76.83
CA TYR A 653 -4.50 -71.83 -78.08
C TYR A 653 -3.86 -71.10 -79.27
N LEU A 654 -3.45 -69.84 -79.09
CA LEU A 654 -2.75 -69.09 -80.15
C LEU A 654 -1.41 -69.74 -80.54
N MET A 655 -0.64 -70.20 -79.55
CA MET A 655 0.66 -70.87 -79.76
C MET A 655 0.53 -72.24 -80.42
N GLU A 656 -0.51 -73.02 -80.11
CA GLU A 656 -0.71 -74.37 -80.65
C GLU A 656 -1.44 -74.37 -81.99
N THR A 657 -2.44 -73.51 -82.17
CA THR A 657 -3.33 -73.57 -83.34
C THR A 657 -3.01 -72.53 -84.39
N VAL A 658 -2.73 -71.28 -83.98
CA VAL A 658 -2.62 -70.15 -84.93
C VAL A 658 -1.18 -69.92 -85.37
N ILE A 659 -0.23 -69.92 -84.43
CA ILE A 659 1.17 -69.60 -84.71
C ILE A 659 1.84 -70.61 -85.65
N PRO A 660 1.65 -71.94 -85.54
CA PRO A 660 2.29 -72.89 -86.45
C PRO A 660 1.80 -72.72 -87.89
N ILE A 661 0.50 -72.51 -88.09
CA ILE A 661 -0.10 -72.29 -89.42
C ILE A 661 0.37 -70.95 -90.00
N LEU A 662 0.41 -69.89 -89.19
CA LEU A 662 0.93 -68.59 -89.62
C LEU A 662 2.42 -68.66 -89.96
N THR A 663 3.21 -69.40 -89.17
CA THR A 663 4.65 -69.58 -89.40
C THR A 663 4.90 -70.40 -90.67
N GLU A 664 4.13 -71.47 -90.91
CA GLU A 664 4.14 -72.22 -92.17
C GLU A 664 3.78 -71.32 -93.35
N GLY A 665 2.70 -70.55 -93.25
CA GLY A 665 2.28 -69.62 -94.30
C GLY A 665 3.33 -68.54 -94.58
N MET A 666 3.93 -67.96 -93.55
CA MET A 666 5.02 -66.99 -93.69
C MET A 666 6.25 -67.61 -94.35
N LEU A 667 6.61 -68.85 -93.99
CA LEU A 667 7.71 -69.58 -94.64
C LEU A 667 7.38 -69.88 -96.11
N GLU A 668 6.12 -70.19 -96.42
CA GLU A 668 5.68 -70.45 -97.80
C GLU A 668 5.74 -69.19 -98.67
N VAL A 669 5.31 -68.04 -98.13
CA VAL A 669 5.43 -66.73 -98.78
C VAL A 669 6.90 -66.40 -99.06
N VAL A 670 7.80 -66.66 -98.09
CA VAL A 670 9.25 -66.45 -98.26
C VAL A 670 9.83 -67.36 -99.35
N LYS A 671 9.32 -68.59 -99.52
CA LYS A 671 9.76 -69.52 -100.58
C LYS A 671 9.26 -69.12 -101.97
N VAL A 672 7.98 -68.76 -102.09
CA VAL A 672 7.33 -68.51 -103.38
C VAL A 672 7.63 -67.11 -103.92
N GLN A 673 7.93 -66.15 -103.03
CA GLN A 673 8.14 -64.73 -103.34
C GLN A 673 7.09 -64.17 -104.32
N PRO A 674 5.80 -64.23 -103.97
CA PRO A 674 4.72 -63.66 -104.79
C PRO A 674 4.81 -62.13 -104.86
N GLU A 675 4.26 -61.53 -105.92
CA GLU A 675 4.26 -60.07 -106.11
C GLU A 675 3.50 -59.31 -104.99
N ASP A 676 2.45 -59.92 -104.41
CA ASP A 676 1.80 -59.43 -103.19
C ASP A 676 1.86 -60.49 -102.06
N PRO A 677 2.79 -60.35 -101.10
CA PRO A 677 2.97 -61.31 -100.02
C PRO A 677 1.86 -61.27 -98.97
N ILE A 678 1.10 -60.18 -98.83
CA ILE A 678 0.04 -60.06 -97.82
C ILE A 678 -1.20 -60.80 -98.30
N ASP A 679 -1.65 -60.53 -99.53
CA ASP A 679 -2.81 -61.21 -100.12
C ASP A 679 -2.54 -62.71 -100.29
N TYR A 680 -1.32 -63.09 -100.67
CA TYR A 680 -0.94 -64.50 -100.79
C TYR A 680 -0.96 -65.23 -99.44
N LEU A 681 -0.49 -64.58 -98.36
CA LEU A 681 -0.57 -65.15 -97.02
C LEU A 681 -2.02 -65.28 -96.55
N ALA A 682 -2.86 -64.28 -96.83
CA ALA A 682 -4.28 -64.33 -96.51
C ALA A 682 -4.98 -65.49 -97.22
N ASP A 683 -4.77 -65.64 -98.54
CA ASP A 683 -5.30 -66.77 -99.33
C ASP A 683 -4.79 -68.13 -98.82
N TYR A 684 -3.53 -68.22 -98.43
CA TYR A 684 -2.94 -69.43 -97.84
C TYR A 684 -3.64 -69.81 -96.53
N LEU A 685 -3.83 -68.84 -95.64
CA LEU A 685 -4.54 -69.04 -94.38
C LEU A 685 -6.01 -69.37 -94.59
N PHE A 686 -6.69 -68.74 -95.56
CA PHE A 686 -8.08 -69.04 -95.90
C PHE A 686 -8.23 -70.47 -96.42
N LYS A 687 -7.32 -70.96 -97.28
CA LYS A 687 -7.33 -72.34 -97.78
C LYS A 687 -7.11 -73.35 -96.65
N LYS A 688 -6.05 -73.18 -95.84
CA LYS A 688 -5.77 -74.06 -94.69
C LYS A 688 -6.89 -74.03 -93.63
N GLY A 689 -7.58 -72.89 -93.47
CA GLY A 689 -8.73 -72.76 -92.58
C GLY A 689 -9.98 -73.50 -93.06
N GLN A 690 -10.17 -73.67 -94.37
CA GLN A 690 -11.27 -74.47 -94.94
C GLN A 690 -11.04 -75.98 -94.78
N ASP A 691 -9.78 -76.44 -94.76
CA ASP A 691 -9.41 -77.85 -94.54
C ASP A 691 -9.53 -78.31 -93.07
N TYR A 692 -9.62 -77.38 -92.10
CA TYR A 692 -9.67 -77.68 -90.65
C TYR A 692 -11.10 -77.70 -90.05
N ILE A 693 -12.15 -77.41 -90.84
CA ILE A 693 -13.57 -77.43 -90.43
C ILE A 693 -14.32 -78.69 -90.99
N GLY A 694 -13.58 -79.66 -91.54
CA GLY A 694 -14.08 -80.96 -92.02
C GLY A 694 -14.02 -82.07 -90.99
#